data_AF-A0A4U1MJM1-F1
#
_entry.id   AF-A0A4U1MJM1-F1
#
_cell.length_a   1.000
_cell.length_b   1.000
_cell.length_c   1.000
_cell.angle_alpha   90.00
_cell.angle_beta   90.00
_cell.angle_gamma   90.00
#
_symmetry.space_group_name_H-M   'P 1'
#
loop_
_entity.id
_entity.type
_entity.pdbx_description
1 polymer ?
#
loop_
_entity_poly.entity_id
_entity_poly.type
_entity_poly.pdbx_seq_one_letter_code
_entity_poly.pdbx_strand_id
1 'polypeptide(L)'
;MNMKKPLFGVLSTAALAMAIAAAPSAPVEAAGGDFDLTIMHTNDTHAHLDNAPRRLTAVEEIRAARANTILLDAGDVFSGTLFFNQYKGLADVQFMNMMKYDAMVPGNHEFDEGPKTFSEFVKQTKFPIVSSNIDYSKDPDLGPLYKNEMAMTGDDGTIYPAVILDVNGEEVGVFGLTIESTDELSSPGDTISFLNHQEQAEKMVKMFQDKGINKIVALTHLGKTVEVKLAETVKGIDVVVGGHSHTKLEDAVVVNEKEEPTLVVQANEYSKYLGDLQVTFNKDGVLTEWDEKLLDLGTGKDVKKVYESDPEAQKLFDDLKKPLEEIEKKVVGESTVYLDGKRGSVRSGETNLGNLITDGMLYKAQQFTDATIAITNGGGIRESIDEGPITLGEVLTTMPFGNNLVTLDLTGEEIISSLEHGVSGLETGQGRFAHVSGLKYAFDKDLKVGERILDVNVKTDKGYVDIDPKATYTVATNAYIAEGGDGYTAMGVAASEGRIEQLNFVDYEVFTEYLEKIGTVKQTDEARIVEADVERVHGDNRYETSVKISQEGWESADTVVIARGDSFPDALAGAPLAYKYDAPILLTETGALHSLVKEEIKRLGAKKAIILGGNSAVSSYVEFQLEGMKLDVDRVSGDNRYDTAANIAALLGGSPDKAIVANGRNFPDALTIAPYAARMGYPILLTEADDIPTETNNALISIRDAIVVGGEQAVNKDLDDLLGTSARYAGENRFGTAAEIATELNSSARVYISTGMNFADALSGSVLAAKKNAAMLLVKPTILPEETAAAAKEIEAYDFRVLGGEQAVGSDVVTKLQNQK
;
A
#
# COMPACT_ATOMS: atom_id res chain seq x y z
N MET A 1 -5.86 -57.24 53.70
CA MET A 1 -7.30 -57.46 53.90
C MET A 1 -7.95 -57.38 52.52
N ASN A 2 -8.31 -58.56 52.01
CA ASN A 2 -9.09 -58.92 50.80
C ASN A 2 -8.74 -58.25 49.45
N MET A 3 -7.87 -58.84 48.61
CA MET A 3 -8.04 -60.04 47.72
C MET A 3 -8.56 -59.62 46.33
N LYS A 4 -8.03 -59.99 45.15
CA LYS A 4 -7.11 -61.06 44.71
C LYS A 4 -6.53 -60.71 43.30
N LYS A 5 -5.26 -61.10 43.08
CA LYS A 5 -4.54 -61.37 41.80
C LYS A 5 -5.39 -62.19 40.77
N PRO A 6 -5.07 -62.31 39.45
CA PRO A 6 -3.77 -62.83 38.92
C PRO A 6 -3.43 -62.31 37.49
N LEU A 7 -2.50 -62.80 36.64
CA LEU A 7 -1.54 -63.90 36.57
C LEU A 7 -0.52 -63.53 35.46
N PHE A 8 0.74 -63.94 35.58
CA PHE A 8 1.69 -64.06 34.46
C PHE A 8 1.24 -65.18 33.50
N GLY A 9 1.37 -64.96 32.19
CA GLY A 9 1.14 -65.99 31.16
C GLY A 9 2.00 -65.74 29.92
N VAL A 10 2.97 -66.63 29.72
CA VAL A 10 3.84 -66.77 28.55
C VAL A 10 3.05 -67.34 27.37
N LEU A 11 3.21 -66.81 26.16
CA LEU A 11 3.02 -67.53 24.86
C LEU A 11 3.68 -66.68 23.76
N SER A 12 4.78 -67.14 23.16
CA SER A 12 4.86 -68.11 22.06
C SER A 12 4.80 -67.44 20.68
N THR A 13 5.97 -67.37 20.07
CA THR A 13 6.21 -67.20 18.64
C THR A 13 5.30 -68.06 17.76
N ALA A 14 4.63 -67.44 16.78
CA ALA A 14 4.19 -68.10 15.56
C ALA A 14 4.11 -67.07 14.43
N ALA A 15 5.18 -67.00 13.63
CA ALA A 15 5.15 -66.37 12.32
C ALA A 15 4.28 -67.23 11.39
N LEU A 16 3.17 -66.68 10.90
CA LEU A 16 2.38 -67.30 9.85
C LEU A 16 2.75 -66.64 8.53
N ALA A 17 3.68 -67.26 7.81
CA ALA A 17 3.91 -66.98 6.40
C ALA A 17 2.74 -67.55 5.60
N MET A 18 1.83 -66.70 5.11
CA MET A 18 0.95 -67.06 4.01
C MET A 18 1.65 -66.76 2.69
N ALA A 19 2.17 -67.82 2.07
CA ALA A 19 2.49 -67.82 0.65
C ALA A 19 1.18 -67.71 -0.14
N ILE A 20 0.95 -66.55 -0.77
CA ILE A 20 -0.07 -66.41 -1.81
C ILE A 20 0.57 -66.90 -3.10
N ALA A 21 0.13 -68.07 -3.57
CA ALA A 21 0.49 -68.59 -4.88
C ALA A 21 -0.07 -67.66 -5.96
N ALA A 22 0.80 -67.17 -6.83
CA ALA A 22 0.40 -66.40 -8.02
C ALA A 22 -0.43 -67.31 -8.94
N ALA A 23 -1.72 -67.01 -9.08
CA ALA A 23 -2.53 -67.54 -10.16
C ALA A 23 -2.13 -66.82 -11.46
N PRO A 24 -2.10 -67.50 -12.62
CA PRO A 24 -1.85 -66.83 -13.89
C PRO A 24 -3.04 -65.89 -14.18
N SER A 25 -2.74 -64.62 -14.43
CA SER A 25 -3.71 -63.64 -14.93
C SER A 25 -4.27 -64.13 -16.26
N ALA A 26 -5.57 -64.42 -16.29
CA ALA A 26 -6.30 -64.55 -17.55
C ALA A 26 -6.26 -63.19 -18.29
N PRO A 27 -6.28 -63.17 -19.63
CA PRO A 27 -6.42 -61.92 -20.38
C PRO A 27 -7.76 -61.30 -19.99
N VAL A 28 -7.74 -60.08 -19.45
CA VAL A 28 -8.96 -59.29 -19.25
C VAL A 28 -9.44 -58.88 -20.64
N GLU A 29 -10.62 -59.36 -21.00
CA GLU A 29 -11.36 -58.97 -22.19
C GLU A 29 -11.77 -57.49 -22.02
N ALA A 30 -11.43 -56.62 -22.97
CA ALA A 30 -11.82 -55.21 -22.96
C ALA A 30 -13.35 -55.11 -22.83
N ALA A 31 -13.83 -54.51 -21.74
CA ALA A 31 -15.26 -54.37 -21.50
C ALA A 31 -15.83 -53.29 -22.42
N GLY A 32 -16.60 -53.70 -23.43
CA GLY A 32 -17.39 -52.76 -24.22
C GLY A 32 -18.51 -52.15 -23.36
N GLY A 33 -18.33 -50.90 -22.94
CA GLY A 33 -19.26 -50.10 -22.12
C GLY A 33 -18.76 -48.66 -21.98
N ASP A 34 -19.52 -47.81 -21.29
CA ASP A 34 -19.10 -46.46 -20.93
C ASP A 34 -17.93 -46.50 -19.92
N PHE A 35 -17.04 -45.52 -19.96
CA PHE A 35 -15.83 -45.43 -19.14
C PHE A 35 -15.85 -44.17 -18.28
N ASP A 36 -15.94 -44.37 -16.97
CA ASP A 36 -15.82 -43.29 -15.99
C ASP A 36 -14.35 -43.02 -15.69
N LEU A 37 -13.96 -41.74 -15.73
CA LEU A 37 -12.64 -41.24 -15.36
C LEU A 37 -12.81 -40.12 -14.34
N THR A 38 -11.99 -40.14 -13.29
CA THR A 38 -11.83 -39.00 -12.37
C THR A 38 -10.50 -38.31 -12.65
N ILE A 39 -10.55 -37.03 -12.98
CA ILE A 39 -9.39 -36.17 -13.16
C ILE A 39 -9.31 -35.25 -11.96
N MET A 40 -8.41 -35.57 -11.03
CA MET A 40 -8.02 -34.64 -9.99
C MET A 40 -7.00 -33.64 -10.56
N HIS A 41 -7.13 -32.37 -10.20
CA HIS A 41 -6.21 -31.36 -10.73
C HIS A 41 -5.86 -30.25 -9.74
N THR A 42 -4.66 -29.72 -9.89
CA THR A 42 -4.15 -28.51 -9.25
C THR A 42 -3.47 -27.62 -10.27
N ASN A 43 -3.36 -26.34 -9.97
CA ASN A 43 -2.66 -25.34 -10.75
C ASN A 43 -2.22 -24.21 -9.81
N ASP A 44 -1.17 -23.47 -10.19
CA ASP A 44 -0.76 -22.22 -9.55
C ASP A 44 -0.56 -22.37 -8.04
N THR A 45 0.11 -23.45 -7.64
CA THR A 45 0.32 -23.76 -6.21
C THR A 45 1.33 -22.84 -5.56
N HIS A 46 2.25 -22.24 -6.33
CA HIS A 46 3.18 -21.20 -5.92
C HIS A 46 3.77 -21.41 -4.53
N ALA A 47 4.39 -22.57 -4.31
CA ALA A 47 5.04 -22.92 -3.04
C ALA A 47 4.17 -22.80 -1.77
N HIS A 48 2.83 -22.79 -1.89
CA HIS A 48 1.91 -22.78 -0.76
C HIS A 48 1.69 -24.21 -0.26
N LEU A 49 2.49 -24.61 0.72
CA LEU A 49 2.54 -25.98 1.23
C LEU A 49 1.65 -26.23 2.47
N ASP A 50 1.03 -25.20 3.06
CA ASP A 50 0.22 -25.33 4.29
C ASP A 50 -0.98 -26.27 4.12
N ASN A 51 -1.52 -26.36 2.90
CA ASN A 51 -2.63 -27.24 2.56
C ASN A 51 -2.16 -28.59 1.98
N ALA A 52 -0.87 -28.78 1.69
CA ALA A 52 -0.37 -30.01 1.07
C ALA A 52 -0.69 -31.29 1.89
N PRO A 53 -0.57 -31.30 3.23
CA PRO A 53 -0.97 -32.48 4.03
C PRO A 53 -2.46 -32.82 3.92
N ARG A 54 -3.34 -31.81 3.82
CA ARG A 54 -4.79 -31.99 3.65
C ARG A 54 -5.14 -32.41 2.23
N ARG A 55 -4.44 -31.86 1.24
CA ARG A 55 -4.57 -32.25 -0.17
C ARG A 55 -4.23 -33.72 -0.36
N LEU A 56 -3.19 -34.23 0.30
CA LEU A 56 -2.83 -35.64 0.25
C LEU A 56 -4.00 -36.52 0.73
N THR A 57 -4.57 -36.21 1.90
CA THR A 57 -5.75 -36.92 2.41
C THR A 57 -6.92 -36.88 1.42
N ALA A 58 -7.21 -35.71 0.84
CA ALA A 58 -8.30 -35.57 -0.13
C ALA A 58 -8.08 -36.45 -1.38
N VAL A 59 -6.86 -36.46 -1.92
CA VAL A 59 -6.46 -37.32 -3.06
C VAL A 59 -6.62 -38.80 -2.70
N GLU A 60 -6.18 -39.21 -1.52
CA GLU A 60 -6.29 -40.60 -1.08
C GLU A 60 -7.74 -41.04 -0.85
N GLU A 61 -8.58 -40.17 -0.30
CA GLU A 61 -10.02 -40.43 -0.15
C GLU A 61 -10.70 -40.62 -1.51
N ILE A 62 -10.38 -39.79 -2.52
CA ILE A 62 -10.91 -39.93 -3.88
C ILE A 62 -10.46 -41.26 -4.50
N ARG A 63 -9.16 -41.57 -4.43
CA ARG A 63 -8.60 -42.83 -4.96
C ARG A 63 -9.15 -44.08 -4.27
N ALA A 64 -9.53 -43.97 -3.00
CA ALA A 64 -10.18 -45.05 -2.27
C ALA A 64 -11.67 -45.21 -2.66
N ALA A 65 -12.34 -44.12 -3.02
CA ALA A 65 -13.76 -44.09 -3.32
C ALA A 65 -14.10 -44.38 -4.78
N ARG A 66 -13.21 -44.05 -5.72
CA ARG A 66 -13.45 -44.12 -7.17
C ARG A 66 -12.36 -44.93 -7.87
N ALA A 67 -12.77 -45.78 -8.81
CA ALA A 67 -11.86 -46.42 -9.76
C ALA A 67 -11.49 -45.42 -10.87
N ASN A 68 -10.41 -45.70 -11.61
CA ASN A 68 -9.96 -44.92 -12.77
C ASN A 68 -9.71 -43.44 -12.44
N THR A 69 -8.63 -43.17 -11.69
CA THR A 69 -8.28 -41.81 -11.27
C THR A 69 -6.93 -41.40 -11.84
N ILE A 70 -6.82 -40.16 -12.30
CA ILE A 70 -5.55 -39.49 -12.59
C ILE A 70 -5.44 -38.20 -11.79
N LEU A 71 -4.22 -37.77 -11.46
CA LEU A 71 -3.91 -36.52 -10.78
C LEU A 71 -2.93 -35.71 -11.63
N LEU A 72 -3.34 -34.52 -12.06
CA LEU A 72 -2.57 -33.66 -12.95
C LEU A 72 -2.24 -32.32 -12.29
N ASP A 73 -1.08 -31.74 -12.62
CA ASP A 73 -0.72 -30.38 -12.22
C ASP A 73 -0.54 -29.48 -13.44
N ALA A 74 -1.27 -28.37 -13.46
CA ALA A 74 -1.30 -27.43 -14.56
C ALA A 74 -0.22 -26.33 -14.48
N GLY A 75 0.87 -26.53 -13.72
CA GLY A 75 2.03 -25.64 -13.70
C GLY A 75 1.96 -24.54 -12.63
N ASP A 76 3.05 -23.77 -12.55
CA ASP A 76 3.31 -22.76 -11.52
C ASP A 76 3.30 -23.35 -10.11
N VAL A 77 4.15 -24.35 -9.92
CA VAL A 77 4.55 -24.84 -8.59
C VAL A 77 5.55 -23.88 -7.96
N PHE A 78 6.40 -23.26 -8.78
CA PHE A 78 7.48 -22.37 -8.35
C PHE A 78 7.00 -20.99 -7.91
N SER A 79 7.89 -20.28 -7.20
CA SER A 79 7.71 -18.94 -6.64
C SER A 79 6.60 -18.84 -5.58
N GLY A 80 6.47 -17.69 -4.89
CA GLY A 80 5.31 -17.37 -4.04
C GLY A 80 5.52 -17.39 -2.51
N THR A 81 6.36 -18.26 -1.94
CA THR A 81 6.61 -18.29 -0.48
C THR A 81 8.07 -18.54 -0.13
N LEU A 82 8.44 -18.35 1.15
CA LEU A 82 9.77 -18.71 1.67
C LEU A 82 10.17 -20.17 1.39
N PHE A 83 9.22 -21.08 1.17
CA PHE A 83 9.55 -22.44 0.75
C PHE A 83 10.28 -22.45 -0.58
N PHE A 84 9.86 -21.65 -1.56
CA PHE A 84 10.56 -21.54 -2.83
C PHE A 84 11.94 -20.90 -2.65
N ASN A 85 12.04 -19.80 -1.90
CA ASN A 85 13.33 -19.13 -1.65
C ASN A 85 14.36 -20.09 -1.02
N GLN A 86 13.91 -20.95 -0.09
CA GLN A 86 14.77 -21.88 0.63
C GLN A 86 15.05 -23.18 -0.14
N TYR A 87 14.04 -23.74 -0.82
CA TYR A 87 14.10 -25.10 -1.36
C TYR A 87 14.02 -25.17 -2.89
N LYS A 88 13.73 -24.06 -3.58
CA LYS A 88 13.73 -23.96 -5.05
C LYS A 88 12.88 -25.06 -5.72
N GLY A 89 11.65 -25.25 -5.23
CA GLY A 89 10.70 -26.26 -5.70
C GLY A 89 10.91 -27.67 -5.15
N LEU A 90 12.05 -27.95 -4.49
CA LEU A 90 12.37 -29.29 -3.98
C LEU A 90 11.55 -29.69 -2.74
N ALA A 91 10.93 -28.72 -2.05
CA ALA A 91 9.94 -29.01 -1.01
C ALA A 91 8.65 -29.53 -1.65
N ASP A 92 8.19 -28.86 -2.69
CA ASP A 92 6.94 -29.12 -3.41
C ASP A 92 6.93 -30.50 -4.05
N VAL A 93 8.01 -30.85 -4.77
CA VAL A 93 8.12 -32.14 -5.45
C VAL A 93 8.02 -33.32 -4.48
N GLN A 94 8.42 -33.16 -3.21
CA GLN A 94 8.27 -34.21 -2.21
C GLN A 94 6.80 -34.50 -1.93
N PHE A 95 5.96 -33.47 -1.78
CA PHE A 95 4.51 -33.64 -1.62
C PHE A 95 3.86 -34.17 -2.89
N MET A 96 4.25 -33.68 -4.06
CA MET A 96 3.73 -34.20 -5.33
C MET A 96 4.05 -35.68 -5.51
N ASN A 97 5.26 -36.11 -5.15
CA ASN A 97 5.65 -37.52 -5.18
C ASN A 97 4.86 -38.37 -4.18
N MET A 98 4.59 -37.86 -2.97
CA MET A 98 3.71 -38.55 -1.99
C MET A 98 2.29 -38.71 -2.55
N MET A 99 1.77 -37.68 -3.21
CA MET A 99 0.47 -37.67 -3.87
C MET A 99 0.46 -38.47 -5.18
N LYS A 100 1.59 -38.96 -5.68
CA LYS A 100 1.69 -39.72 -6.94
C LYS A 100 0.98 -39.00 -8.09
N TYR A 101 1.37 -37.78 -8.39
CA TYR A 101 0.91 -37.10 -9.61
C TYR A 101 1.20 -37.99 -10.84
N ASP A 102 0.34 -37.92 -11.84
CA ASP A 102 0.46 -38.71 -13.06
C ASP A 102 1.13 -37.92 -14.19
N ALA A 103 0.99 -36.58 -14.21
CA ALA A 103 1.76 -35.68 -15.05
C ALA A 103 1.70 -34.23 -14.54
N MET A 104 2.67 -33.42 -14.97
CA MET A 104 2.70 -31.96 -14.75
C MET A 104 3.10 -31.26 -16.06
N VAL A 105 2.50 -30.11 -16.36
CA VAL A 105 3.02 -29.17 -17.37
C VAL A 105 3.80 -28.06 -16.65
N PRO A 106 4.94 -27.57 -17.19
CA PRO A 106 5.56 -26.37 -16.63
C PRO A 106 4.71 -25.14 -16.97
N GLY A 107 4.51 -24.28 -15.98
CA GLY A 107 4.06 -22.91 -16.14
C GLY A 107 5.21 -21.96 -16.40
N ASN A 108 4.93 -20.65 -16.32
CA ASN A 108 5.96 -19.65 -16.52
C ASN A 108 6.94 -19.57 -15.34
N HIS A 109 6.45 -19.73 -14.11
CA HIS A 109 7.27 -19.57 -12.90
C HIS A 109 8.29 -20.69 -12.70
N GLU A 110 8.14 -21.83 -13.38
CA GLU A 110 9.18 -22.87 -13.41
C GLU A 110 10.53 -22.33 -13.93
N PHE A 111 10.53 -21.23 -14.69
CA PHE A 111 11.72 -20.62 -15.29
C PHE A 111 12.28 -19.40 -14.53
N ASP A 112 11.72 -19.03 -13.36
CA ASP A 112 12.10 -17.80 -12.64
C ASP A 112 13.58 -17.75 -12.27
N GLU A 113 14.10 -18.90 -11.82
CA GLU A 113 15.50 -19.10 -11.44
C GLU A 113 16.29 -19.83 -12.54
N GLY A 114 15.77 -19.76 -13.76
CA GLY A 114 16.34 -20.30 -14.99
C GLY A 114 16.25 -21.82 -15.17
N PRO A 115 16.59 -22.32 -16.38
CA PRO A 115 16.47 -23.74 -16.77
C PRO A 115 17.15 -24.74 -15.83
N LYS A 116 18.27 -24.33 -15.24
CA LYS A 116 19.03 -25.18 -14.32
C LYS A 116 18.18 -25.57 -13.10
N THR A 117 17.54 -24.60 -12.47
CA THR A 117 16.72 -24.81 -11.28
C THR A 117 15.53 -25.71 -11.59
N PHE A 118 14.85 -25.47 -12.72
CA PHE A 118 13.80 -26.37 -13.19
C PHE A 118 14.32 -27.79 -13.43
N SER A 119 15.50 -27.94 -14.05
CA SER A 119 16.08 -29.27 -14.27
C SER A 119 16.33 -30.05 -12.98
N GLU A 120 16.66 -29.36 -11.88
CA GLU A 120 16.88 -29.96 -10.57
C GLU A 120 15.57 -30.46 -9.96
N PHE A 121 14.48 -29.72 -10.16
CA PHE A 121 13.13 -30.17 -9.82
C PHE A 121 12.69 -31.38 -10.66
N VAL A 122 12.82 -31.30 -11.99
CA VAL A 122 12.43 -32.39 -12.91
C VAL A 122 13.13 -33.69 -12.51
N LYS A 123 14.43 -33.67 -12.20
CA LYS A 123 15.19 -34.86 -11.77
C LYS A 123 14.61 -35.54 -10.51
N GLN A 124 13.81 -34.85 -9.69
CA GLN A 124 13.22 -35.39 -8.47
C GLN A 124 11.78 -35.90 -8.67
N THR A 125 11.11 -35.62 -9.78
CA THR A 125 9.73 -36.06 -9.98
C THR A 125 9.66 -37.59 -10.10
N LYS A 126 8.55 -38.17 -9.62
CA LYS A 126 8.17 -39.59 -9.78
C LYS A 126 7.05 -39.75 -10.80
N PHE A 127 7.06 -38.86 -11.78
CA PHE A 127 6.08 -38.70 -12.84
C PHE A 127 6.70 -37.91 -13.99
N PRO A 128 6.17 -38.06 -15.21
CA PRO A 128 6.65 -37.30 -16.37
C PRO A 128 6.22 -35.83 -16.31
N ILE A 129 7.05 -34.98 -16.93
CA ILE A 129 6.63 -33.64 -17.33
C ILE A 129 6.10 -33.70 -18.76
N VAL A 130 4.94 -33.11 -19.03
CA VAL A 130 4.37 -32.97 -20.37
C VAL A 130 4.53 -31.54 -20.88
N SER A 131 5.13 -31.36 -22.06
CA SER A 131 5.44 -30.04 -22.61
C SER A 131 5.67 -30.14 -24.12
N SER A 132 4.64 -29.84 -24.92
CA SER A 132 4.68 -30.00 -26.38
C SER A 132 5.14 -28.76 -27.15
N ASN A 133 5.03 -27.57 -26.55
CA ASN A 133 5.35 -26.31 -27.22
C ASN A 133 6.57 -25.58 -26.64
N ILE A 134 7.44 -26.27 -25.92
CA ILE A 134 8.74 -25.74 -25.49
C ILE A 134 9.85 -26.54 -26.18
N ASP A 135 10.78 -25.84 -26.84
CA ASP A 135 11.98 -26.44 -27.42
C ASP A 135 13.14 -26.41 -26.40
N TYR A 136 13.40 -27.57 -25.80
CA TYR A 136 14.52 -27.78 -24.86
C TYR A 136 15.83 -28.18 -25.55
N SER A 137 15.85 -28.37 -26.87
CA SER A 137 16.94 -29.09 -27.55
C SER A 137 18.30 -28.41 -27.47
N LYS A 138 18.34 -27.10 -27.23
CA LYS A 138 19.57 -26.30 -27.11
C LYS A 138 19.98 -26.07 -25.65
N ASP A 139 19.13 -26.40 -24.70
CA ASP A 139 19.39 -26.14 -23.29
C ASP A 139 20.31 -27.20 -22.68
N PRO A 140 21.40 -26.81 -22.00
CA PRO A 140 22.37 -27.75 -21.46
C PRO A 140 21.84 -28.56 -20.26
N ASP A 141 20.84 -28.06 -19.54
CA ASP A 141 20.34 -28.66 -18.30
C ASP A 141 19.05 -29.46 -18.53
N LEU A 142 18.11 -28.91 -19.31
CA LEU A 142 16.82 -29.53 -19.65
C LEU A 142 16.86 -30.38 -20.91
N GLY A 143 17.71 -30.05 -21.90
CA GLY A 143 17.85 -30.83 -23.13
C GLY A 143 18.15 -32.31 -22.90
N PRO A 144 19.02 -32.70 -21.95
CA PRO A 144 19.25 -34.11 -21.59
C PRO A 144 18.04 -34.83 -20.95
N LEU A 145 17.09 -34.08 -20.38
CA LEU A 145 15.88 -34.61 -19.76
C LEU A 145 14.71 -34.68 -20.76
N TYR A 146 14.82 -34.01 -21.91
CA TYR A 146 13.77 -33.96 -22.92
C TYR A 146 13.89 -35.08 -23.95
N LYS A 147 12.83 -35.88 -24.07
CA LYS A 147 12.67 -36.88 -25.12
C LYS A 147 11.56 -36.42 -26.07
N ASN A 148 11.93 -35.98 -27.26
CA ASN A 148 11.00 -35.50 -28.29
C ASN A 148 10.25 -36.66 -28.98
N GLU A 149 9.49 -37.42 -28.20
CA GLU A 149 8.64 -38.53 -28.60
C GLU A 149 7.47 -38.68 -27.63
N MET A 150 6.39 -39.31 -28.06
CA MET A 150 5.29 -39.66 -27.17
C MET A 150 5.64 -40.92 -26.38
N ALA A 151 5.41 -40.93 -25.08
CA ALA A 151 5.68 -42.08 -24.22
C ALA A 151 4.41 -42.78 -23.72
N MET A 152 4.48 -44.10 -23.55
CA MET A 152 3.47 -44.83 -22.77
C MET A 152 3.79 -44.61 -21.30
N THR A 153 2.88 -43.99 -20.55
CA THR A 153 2.99 -43.53 -19.15
C THR A 153 4.12 -42.52 -18.85
N GLY A 154 5.26 -42.57 -19.55
CA GLY A 154 6.41 -41.70 -19.33
C GLY A 154 7.35 -42.20 -18.22
N ASP A 155 8.65 -41.90 -18.35
CA ASP A 155 9.64 -42.18 -17.29
C ASP A 155 9.65 -41.05 -16.23
N ASP A 156 9.92 -41.41 -14.98
CA ASP A 156 10.22 -40.46 -13.89
C ASP A 156 11.28 -39.42 -14.32
N GLY A 157 11.08 -38.16 -13.93
CA GLY A 157 12.04 -37.08 -14.15
C GLY A 157 12.46 -36.86 -15.59
N THR A 158 11.55 -37.11 -16.52
CA THR A 158 11.75 -36.95 -17.96
C THR A 158 10.66 -36.06 -18.54
N ILE A 159 11.03 -35.24 -19.52
CA ILE A 159 10.13 -34.32 -20.22
C ILE A 159 9.74 -34.94 -21.57
N TYR A 160 8.44 -34.99 -21.85
CA TYR A 160 7.88 -35.48 -23.10
C TYR A 160 6.91 -34.45 -23.67
N PRO A 161 6.71 -34.36 -25.01
CA PRO A 161 5.60 -33.60 -25.57
C PRO A 161 4.24 -34.07 -25.06
N ALA A 162 4.08 -35.38 -24.92
CA ALA A 162 2.84 -36.05 -24.60
C ALA A 162 3.09 -37.45 -24.02
N VAL A 163 2.16 -37.92 -23.19
CA VAL A 163 2.13 -39.29 -22.64
C VAL A 163 0.77 -39.95 -22.89
N ILE A 164 0.76 -41.28 -22.91
CA ILE A 164 -0.47 -42.10 -22.92
C ILE A 164 -0.53 -42.85 -21.59
N LEU A 165 -1.45 -42.46 -20.73
CA LEU A 165 -1.68 -43.09 -19.43
C LEU A 165 -2.56 -44.34 -19.60
N ASP A 166 -2.14 -45.47 -19.01
CA ASP A 166 -2.97 -46.67 -18.88
C ASP A 166 -3.78 -46.58 -17.59
N VAL A 167 -5.09 -46.36 -17.73
CA VAL A 167 -6.04 -46.24 -16.63
C VAL A 167 -6.93 -47.48 -16.61
N ASN A 168 -6.44 -48.53 -15.95
CA ASN A 168 -7.12 -49.83 -15.80
C ASN A 168 -7.52 -50.47 -17.15
N GLY A 169 -6.66 -50.37 -18.16
CA GLY A 169 -6.85 -50.97 -19.48
C GLY A 169 -7.43 -50.02 -20.53
N GLU A 170 -7.79 -48.79 -20.17
CA GLU A 170 -8.15 -47.73 -21.10
C GLU A 170 -6.99 -46.73 -21.24
N GLU A 171 -6.70 -46.33 -22.48
CA GLU A 171 -5.63 -45.39 -22.79
C GLU A 171 -6.15 -43.94 -22.83
N VAL A 172 -5.53 -43.07 -22.02
CA VAL A 172 -5.83 -41.63 -21.95
C VAL A 172 -4.61 -40.84 -22.40
N GLY A 173 -4.74 -40.08 -23.48
CA GLY A 173 -3.68 -39.19 -23.97
C GLY A 173 -3.61 -37.90 -23.17
N VAL A 174 -2.42 -37.51 -22.72
CA VAL A 174 -2.17 -36.24 -22.03
C VAL A 174 -1.02 -35.50 -22.70
N PHE A 175 -1.22 -34.23 -23.07
CA PHE A 175 -0.16 -33.40 -23.64
C PHE A 175 -0.10 -32.02 -22.97
N GLY A 176 1.09 -31.43 -22.95
CA GLY A 176 1.37 -30.18 -22.22
C GLY A 176 1.43 -28.95 -23.12
N LEU A 177 0.92 -27.80 -22.68
CA LEU A 177 1.13 -26.49 -23.32
C LEU A 177 1.41 -25.39 -22.30
N THR A 178 2.39 -24.53 -22.58
CA THR A 178 2.78 -23.39 -21.72
C THR A 178 2.63 -22.09 -22.51
N ILE A 179 2.27 -20.99 -21.84
CA ILE A 179 2.06 -19.70 -22.49
C ILE A 179 3.33 -19.21 -23.19
N GLU A 180 3.18 -18.70 -24.41
CA GLU A 180 4.30 -18.30 -25.27
C GLU A 180 5.11 -17.14 -24.71
N SER A 181 4.43 -16.21 -24.01
CA SER A 181 5.03 -15.03 -23.37
C SER A 181 5.87 -15.35 -22.14
N THR A 182 6.16 -16.62 -21.85
CA THR A 182 7.05 -17.02 -20.74
C THR A 182 8.46 -16.45 -20.91
N ASP A 183 8.88 -16.17 -22.15
CA ASP A 183 10.14 -15.48 -22.45
C ASP A 183 10.18 -14.03 -21.95
N GLU A 184 9.03 -13.38 -21.82
CA GLU A 184 8.84 -12.04 -21.24
C GLU A 184 8.49 -12.10 -19.74
N LEU A 185 7.73 -13.12 -19.33
CA LEU A 185 7.20 -13.26 -17.97
C LEU A 185 8.19 -13.86 -16.97
N SER A 186 9.27 -14.49 -17.42
CA SER A 186 10.20 -15.21 -16.55
C SER A 186 11.64 -15.16 -17.08
N SER A 187 12.53 -16.05 -16.60
CA SER A 187 13.96 -16.08 -16.98
C SER A 187 14.40 -17.37 -17.70
N PRO A 188 13.71 -17.82 -18.78
CA PRO A 188 14.07 -19.06 -19.47
C PRO A 188 15.40 -19.01 -20.23
N GLY A 189 15.91 -17.80 -20.51
CA GLY A 189 17.19 -17.57 -21.21
C GLY A 189 17.13 -17.89 -22.71
N ASP A 190 18.26 -17.67 -23.41
CA ASP A 190 18.32 -17.74 -24.88
C ASP A 190 18.31 -19.17 -25.46
N THR A 191 18.35 -20.20 -24.60
CA THR A 191 18.43 -21.62 -24.99
C THR A 191 17.08 -22.32 -25.07
N ILE A 192 16.03 -21.70 -24.52
CA ILE A 192 14.65 -22.19 -24.55
C ILE A 192 13.83 -21.32 -25.49
N SER A 193 12.91 -21.92 -26.23
CA SER A 193 11.97 -21.16 -27.07
C SER A 193 10.58 -21.77 -27.05
N PHE A 194 9.56 -20.91 -27.10
CA PHE A 194 8.16 -21.29 -27.05
C PHE A 194 7.56 -21.30 -28.46
N LEU A 195 6.88 -22.40 -28.79
CA LEU A 195 6.21 -22.63 -30.07
C LEU A 195 4.72 -22.30 -29.94
N ASN A 196 4.06 -22.10 -31.09
CA ASN A 196 2.65 -21.77 -31.09
C ASN A 196 1.80 -22.88 -30.45
N HIS A 197 1.06 -22.54 -29.40
CA HIS A 197 0.28 -23.48 -28.59
C HIS A 197 -0.83 -24.15 -29.40
N GLN A 198 -1.52 -23.40 -30.28
CA GLN A 198 -2.60 -23.93 -31.11
C GLN A 198 -2.07 -24.93 -32.15
N GLU A 199 -0.99 -24.59 -32.85
CA GLU A 199 -0.36 -25.51 -33.81
C GLU A 199 0.14 -26.80 -33.14
N GLN A 200 0.73 -26.70 -31.94
CA GLN A 200 1.16 -27.89 -31.21
C GLN A 200 -0.02 -28.72 -30.71
N ALA A 201 -1.11 -28.10 -30.26
CA ALA A 201 -2.32 -28.82 -29.85
C ALA A 201 -2.91 -29.65 -31.00
N GLU A 202 -3.10 -29.05 -32.18
CA GLU A 202 -3.61 -29.73 -33.37
C GLU A 202 -2.71 -30.92 -33.76
N LYS A 203 -1.39 -30.73 -33.66
CA LYS A 203 -0.40 -31.78 -33.91
C LYS A 203 -0.50 -32.92 -32.88
N MET A 204 -0.63 -32.62 -31.59
CA MET A 204 -0.72 -33.63 -30.53
C MET A 204 -2.01 -34.43 -30.64
N VAL A 205 -3.16 -33.77 -30.84
CA VAL A 205 -4.45 -34.43 -31.06
C VAL A 205 -4.37 -35.40 -32.23
N LYS A 206 -3.82 -34.93 -33.37
CA LYS A 206 -3.62 -35.79 -34.54
C LYS A 206 -2.75 -37.01 -34.22
N MET A 207 -1.66 -36.83 -33.48
CA MET A 207 -0.77 -37.94 -33.12
C MET A 207 -1.45 -38.99 -32.22
N PHE A 208 -2.31 -38.57 -31.31
CA PHE A 208 -3.13 -39.48 -30.49
C PHE A 208 -4.15 -40.24 -31.33
N GLN A 209 -4.90 -39.54 -32.18
CA GLN A 209 -5.90 -40.15 -33.06
C GLN A 209 -5.29 -41.14 -34.07
N ASP A 210 -4.12 -40.82 -34.64
CA ASP A 210 -3.39 -41.73 -35.54
C ASP A 210 -2.96 -43.03 -34.83
N LYS A 211 -2.86 -43.02 -33.49
CA LYS A 211 -2.61 -44.19 -32.64
C LYS A 211 -3.88 -44.89 -32.14
N GLY A 212 -5.06 -44.36 -32.45
CA GLY A 212 -6.35 -44.89 -32.00
C GLY A 212 -6.75 -44.44 -30.59
N ILE A 213 -6.05 -43.47 -30.01
CA ILE A 213 -6.40 -42.88 -28.72
C ILE A 213 -7.55 -41.90 -28.93
N ASN A 214 -8.63 -42.10 -28.18
CA ASN A 214 -9.88 -41.35 -28.31
C ASN A 214 -10.33 -40.62 -27.03
N LYS A 215 -9.44 -40.53 -26.04
CA LYS A 215 -9.65 -39.76 -24.81
C LYS A 215 -8.43 -38.87 -24.63
N ILE A 216 -8.57 -37.57 -24.81
CA ILE A 216 -7.46 -36.62 -24.93
C ILE A 216 -7.65 -35.47 -23.94
N VAL A 217 -6.69 -35.35 -23.03
CA VAL A 217 -6.58 -34.26 -22.06
C VAL A 217 -5.45 -33.31 -22.48
N ALA A 218 -5.77 -32.03 -22.64
CA ALA A 218 -4.77 -30.98 -22.74
C ALA A 218 -4.48 -30.47 -21.31
N LEU A 219 -3.25 -30.65 -20.84
CA LEU A 219 -2.78 -30.10 -19.57
C LEU A 219 -2.04 -28.80 -19.88
N THR A 220 -2.60 -27.65 -19.48
CA THR A 220 -2.19 -26.36 -20.02
C THR A 220 -1.91 -25.33 -18.95
N HIS A 221 -0.96 -24.45 -19.22
CA HIS A 221 -0.68 -23.26 -18.45
C HIS A 221 -0.76 -22.04 -19.38
N LEU A 222 -1.97 -21.73 -19.85
CA LEU A 222 -2.22 -20.72 -20.89
C LEU A 222 -3.13 -19.58 -20.42
N GLY A 223 -3.87 -19.78 -19.33
CA GLY A 223 -4.85 -18.84 -18.82
C GLY A 223 -6.23 -19.05 -19.45
N LYS A 224 -7.28 -18.92 -18.63
CA LYS A 224 -8.64 -19.31 -18.99
C LYS A 224 -9.12 -18.79 -20.34
N THR A 225 -8.84 -17.54 -20.69
CA THR A 225 -9.30 -16.95 -21.95
C THR A 225 -8.72 -17.69 -23.16
N VAL A 226 -7.44 -18.02 -23.11
CA VAL A 226 -6.73 -18.76 -24.17
C VAL A 226 -7.18 -20.22 -24.18
N GLU A 227 -7.36 -20.83 -23.00
CA GLU A 227 -7.79 -22.22 -22.84
C GLU A 227 -9.20 -22.48 -23.37
N VAL A 228 -10.15 -21.58 -23.07
CA VAL A 228 -11.50 -21.64 -23.65
C VAL A 228 -11.42 -21.50 -25.17
N LYS A 229 -10.54 -20.61 -25.67
CA LYS A 229 -10.36 -20.45 -27.11
C LYS A 229 -9.78 -21.70 -27.77
N LEU A 230 -8.80 -22.32 -27.14
CA LEU A 230 -8.20 -23.57 -27.58
C LEU A 230 -9.24 -24.69 -27.68
N ALA A 231 -10.08 -24.83 -26.64
CA ALA A 231 -11.15 -25.82 -26.59
C ALA A 231 -12.21 -25.59 -27.69
N GLU A 232 -12.49 -24.34 -28.07
CA GLU A 232 -13.39 -24.03 -29.19
C GLU A 232 -12.81 -24.43 -30.54
N THR A 233 -11.51 -24.17 -30.76
CA THR A 233 -10.89 -24.23 -32.09
C THR A 233 -10.24 -25.57 -32.41
N VAL A 234 -9.68 -26.28 -31.41
CA VAL A 234 -8.95 -27.53 -31.61
C VAL A 234 -9.86 -28.72 -31.31
N LYS A 235 -10.48 -29.25 -32.37
CA LYS A 235 -11.37 -30.42 -32.28
C LYS A 235 -10.60 -31.68 -31.89
N GLY A 236 -11.23 -32.53 -31.08
CA GLY A 236 -10.66 -33.79 -30.58
C GLY A 236 -9.99 -33.70 -29.21
N ILE A 237 -9.98 -32.52 -28.57
CA ILE A 237 -9.67 -32.41 -27.14
C ILE A 237 -10.97 -32.63 -26.37
N ASP A 238 -10.95 -33.48 -25.35
CA ASP A 238 -12.10 -33.75 -24.49
C ASP A 238 -12.09 -32.90 -23.23
N VAL A 239 -10.92 -32.74 -22.61
CA VAL A 239 -10.74 -31.95 -21.39
C VAL A 239 -9.51 -31.07 -21.50
N VAL A 240 -9.64 -29.80 -21.12
CA VAL A 240 -8.55 -28.86 -20.86
C VAL A 240 -8.46 -28.64 -19.36
N VAL A 241 -7.34 -29.06 -18.76
CA VAL A 241 -6.99 -28.80 -17.36
C VAL A 241 -6.00 -27.64 -17.34
N GLY A 242 -6.45 -26.49 -16.85
CA GLY A 242 -5.76 -25.20 -17.03
C GLY A 242 -5.15 -24.59 -15.78
N GLY A 243 -4.39 -23.50 -15.98
CA GLY A 243 -3.72 -22.72 -14.92
C GLY A 243 -3.47 -21.25 -15.33
N HIS A 244 -2.43 -20.61 -14.79
CA HIS A 244 -1.91 -19.27 -15.12
C HIS A 244 -2.78 -18.09 -14.66
N SER A 245 -4.09 -18.16 -14.91
CA SER A 245 -5.02 -17.06 -14.63
C SER A 245 -5.62 -17.08 -13.22
N HIS A 246 -5.21 -18.04 -12.40
CA HIS A 246 -5.67 -18.25 -11.01
C HIS A 246 -7.20 -18.38 -10.89
N THR A 247 -7.89 -18.75 -11.98
CA THR A 247 -9.34 -18.61 -12.04
C THR A 247 -10.01 -19.66 -11.14
N LYS A 248 -10.86 -19.20 -10.23
CA LYS A 248 -11.77 -20.09 -9.52
C LYS A 248 -12.98 -20.45 -10.40
N LEU A 249 -13.01 -21.69 -10.89
CA LEU A 249 -14.15 -22.23 -11.64
C LEU A 249 -14.94 -23.20 -10.77
N GLU A 250 -16.07 -22.74 -10.22
CA GLU A 250 -16.97 -23.60 -9.42
C GLU A 250 -17.59 -24.72 -10.27
N ASP A 251 -17.79 -24.46 -11.58
CA ASP A 251 -18.28 -25.42 -12.58
C ASP A 251 -17.36 -25.39 -13.81
N ALA A 252 -17.26 -26.52 -14.53
CA ALA A 252 -16.53 -26.60 -15.79
C ALA A 252 -17.16 -25.69 -16.87
N VAL A 253 -16.32 -25.01 -17.65
CA VAL A 253 -16.78 -24.32 -18.86
C VAL A 253 -16.92 -25.36 -19.97
N VAL A 254 -18.13 -25.46 -20.53
CA VAL A 254 -18.44 -26.42 -21.60
C VAL A 254 -18.48 -25.69 -22.94
N VAL A 255 -17.68 -26.15 -23.89
CA VAL A 255 -17.75 -25.71 -25.29
C VAL A 255 -18.15 -26.89 -26.18
N ASN A 256 -18.68 -26.58 -27.37
CA ASN A 256 -19.09 -27.60 -28.35
C ASN A 256 -20.13 -28.63 -27.86
N GLU A 257 -20.91 -28.31 -26.81
CA GLU A 257 -21.84 -29.24 -26.11
C GLU A 257 -22.80 -30.04 -27.02
N LYS A 258 -23.19 -29.49 -28.18
CA LYS A 258 -24.14 -30.13 -29.11
C LYS A 258 -23.48 -31.02 -30.17
N GLU A 259 -22.15 -31.06 -30.21
CA GLU A 259 -21.34 -31.86 -31.11
C GLU A 259 -20.54 -32.89 -30.29
N GLU A 260 -19.28 -32.60 -30.03
CA GLU A 260 -18.39 -33.31 -29.11
C GLU A 260 -18.03 -32.30 -28.00
N PRO A 261 -18.56 -32.46 -26.78
CA PRO A 261 -18.28 -31.53 -25.68
C PRO A 261 -16.79 -31.50 -25.34
N THR A 262 -16.25 -30.31 -25.10
CA THR A 262 -14.94 -30.12 -24.49
C THR A 262 -15.10 -29.34 -23.19
N LEU A 263 -14.49 -29.82 -22.11
CA LEU A 263 -14.57 -29.21 -20.78
C LEU A 263 -13.30 -28.41 -20.50
N VAL A 264 -13.43 -27.23 -19.87
CA VAL A 264 -12.30 -26.45 -19.36
C VAL A 264 -12.46 -26.28 -17.85
N VAL A 265 -11.44 -26.67 -17.08
CA VAL A 265 -11.42 -26.62 -15.61
C VAL A 265 -10.14 -25.96 -15.08
N GLN A 266 -10.24 -25.28 -13.94
CA GLN A 266 -9.14 -24.70 -13.15
C GLN A 266 -9.51 -24.74 -11.66
N ALA A 267 -8.51 -24.90 -10.78
CA ALA A 267 -8.66 -25.03 -9.34
C ALA A 267 -8.15 -23.82 -8.55
N ASN A 268 -8.39 -22.59 -9.05
CA ASN A 268 -7.97 -21.33 -8.43
C ASN A 268 -6.45 -21.25 -8.24
N GLU A 269 -5.92 -21.13 -7.03
CA GLU A 269 -4.50 -20.87 -6.75
C GLU A 269 -4.10 -21.35 -5.34
N TYR A 270 -2.80 -21.35 -5.06
CA TYR A 270 -2.16 -21.44 -3.73
C TYR A 270 -2.57 -22.67 -2.92
N SER A 271 -2.83 -23.78 -3.63
CA SER A 271 -3.30 -25.02 -3.01
C SER A 271 -4.57 -24.83 -2.15
N LYS A 272 -5.39 -23.81 -2.42
CA LYS A 272 -6.65 -23.56 -1.68
C LYS A 272 -7.71 -24.62 -2.03
N TYR A 273 -7.69 -25.11 -3.26
CA TYR A 273 -8.65 -26.10 -3.75
C TYR A 273 -7.95 -27.29 -4.41
N LEU A 274 -8.65 -28.42 -4.44
CA LEU A 274 -8.36 -29.56 -5.30
C LEU A 274 -9.53 -29.73 -6.26
N GLY A 275 -9.27 -29.71 -7.56
CA GLY A 275 -10.27 -30.04 -8.57
C GLY A 275 -10.60 -31.53 -8.55
N ASP A 276 -11.89 -31.86 -8.66
CA ASP A 276 -12.43 -33.23 -8.68
C ASP A 276 -13.42 -33.35 -9.84
N LEU A 277 -12.88 -33.54 -11.05
CA LEU A 277 -13.64 -33.66 -12.27
C LEU A 277 -13.99 -35.13 -12.52
N GLN A 278 -15.26 -35.48 -12.45
CA GLN A 278 -15.75 -36.79 -12.89
C GLN A 278 -16.32 -36.66 -14.30
N VAL A 279 -15.91 -37.54 -15.20
CA VAL A 279 -16.41 -37.61 -16.58
C VAL A 279 -16.74 -39.03 -16.98
N THR A 280 -17.73 -39.18 -17.85
CA THR A 280 -18.08 -40.47 -18.47
C THR A 280 -17.88 -40.35 -19.98
N PHE A 281 -17.05 -41.23 -20.52
CA PHE A 281 -16.84 -41.40 -21.95
C PHE A 281 -17.68 -42.55 -22.48
N ASN A 282 -18.33 -42.38 -23.62
CA ASN A 282 -18.90 -43.52 -24.33
C ASN A 282 -17.81 -44.34 -25.05
N LYS A 283 -18.20 -45.47 -25.64
CA LYS A 283 -17.31 -46.37 -26.40
C LYS A 283 -16.51 -45.70 -27.53
N ASP A 284 -16.99 -44.58 -28.07
CA ASP A 284 -16.37 -43.87 -29.19
C ASP A 284 -15.38 -42.81 -28.67
N GLY A 285 -15.29 -42.61 -27.35
CA GLY A 285 -14.41 -41.63 -26.69
C GLY A 285 -15.06 -40.27 -26.49
N VAL A 286 -16.38 -40.14 -26.68
CA VAL A 286 -17.08 -38.86 -26.54
C VAL A 286 -17.66 -38.72 -25.13
N LEU A 287 -17.49 -37.54 -24.53
CA LEU A 287 -18.06 -37.19 -23.23
C LEU A 287 -19.60 -37.19 -23.26
N THR A 288 -20.21 -37.89 -22.30
CA THR A 288 -21.67 -37.97 -22.15
C THR A 288 -22.20 -37.41 -20.84
N GLU A 289 -21.40 -37.46 -19.77
CA GLU A 289 -21.75 -36.93 -18.45
C GLU A 289 -20.50 -36.32 -17.79
N TRP A 290 -20.68 -35.27 -16.99
CA TRP A 290 -19.61 -34.66 -16.20
C TRP A 290 -20.14 -33.96 -14.93
N ASP A 291 -19.31 -33.92 -13.90
CA ASP A 291 -19.54 -33.26 -12.62
C ASP A 291 -18.20 -32.73 -12.09
N GLU A 292 -18.01 -31.42 -12.12
CA GLU A 292 -16.81 -30.77 -11.56
C GLU A 292 -17.09 -30.30 -10.13
N LYS A 293 -16.11 -30.50 -9.25
CA LYS A 293 -16.15 -29.94 -7.90
C LYS A 293 -14.81 -29.36 -7.50
N LEU A 294 -14.83 -28.16 -6.93
CA LEU A 294 -13.69 -27.62 -6.19
C LEU A 294 -13.79 -27.99 -4.71
N LEU A 295 -12.89 -28.87 -4.28
CA LEU A 295 -12.77 -29.26 -2.88
C LEU A 295 -11.96 -28.20 -2.15
N ASP A 296 -12.63 -27.37 -1.34
CA ASP A 296 -11.97 -26.40 -0.47
C ASP A 296 -11.11 -27.13 0.57
N LEU A 297 -9.80 -26.90 0.50
CA LEU A 297 -8.82 -27.55 1.37
C LEU A 297 -8.63 -26.78 2.67
N GLY A 298 -9.18 -25.57 2.83
CA GLY A 298 -8.99 -24.66 3.96
C GLY A 298 -9.58 -25.15 5.30
N THR A 299 -9.42 -24.33 6.34
CA THR A 299 -9.98 -24.57 7.69
C THR A 299 -10.89 -23.44 8.17
N GLY A 300 -11.29 -22.54 7.26
CA GLY A 300 -12.14 -21.40 7.55
C GLY A 300 -13.57 -21.77 7.95
N LYS A 301 -14.31 -20.80 8.52
CA LYS A 301 -15.70 -21.01 8.99
C LYS A 301 -16.68 -21.37 7.87
N ASP A 302 -16.37 -20.99 6.63
CA ASP A 302 -17.23 -21.19 5.47
C ASP A 302 -16.91 -22.50 4.71
N VAL A 303 -15.91 -23.26 5.19
CA VAL A 303 -15.48 -24.53 4.58
C VAL A 303 -16.50 -25.63 4.89
N LYS A 304 -17.04 -26.26 3.85
CA LYS A 304 -18.09 -27.30 3.97
C LYS A 304 -17.58 -28.62 4.57
N LYS A 305 -16.34 -28.98 4.26
CA LYS A 305 -15.66 -30.20 4.75
C LYS A 305 -14.20 -29.84 5.01
N VAL A 306 -13.77 -30.02 6.26
CA VAL A 306 -12.36 -29.91 6.62
C VAL A 306 -11.73 -31.29 6.48
N TYR A 307 -10.73 -31.41 5.61
CA TYR A 307 -9.93 -32.62 5.48
C TYR A 307 -8.92 -32.67 6.63
N GLU A 308 -8.72 -33.85 7.21
CA GLU A 308 -7.64 -34.06 8.18
C GLU A 308 -6.28 -34.03 7.47
N SER A 309 -5.25 -33.49 8.10
CA SER A 309 -3.89 -33.57 7.56
C SER A 309 -3.38 -35.00 7.61
N ASP A 310 -2.80 -35.50 6.51
CA ASP A 310 -2.07 -36.77 6.55
C ASP A 310 -0.87 -36.66 7.53
N PRO A 311 -0.68 -37.63 8.46
CA PRO A 311 0.37 -37.52 9.48
C PRO A 311 1.80 -37.49 8.94
N GLU A 312 2.10 -38.20 7.84
CA GLU A 312 3.45 -38.24 7.27
C GLU A 312 3.75 -36.94 6.52
N ALA A 313 2.79 -36.46 5.73
CA ALA A 313 2.92 -35.18 5.03
C ALA A 313 2.96 -34.01 6.01
N GLN A 314 2.16 -34.03 7.09
CA GLN A 314 2.21 -33.00 8.12
C GLN A 314 3.59 -32.96 8.78
N LYS A 315 4.17 -34.13 9.09
CA LYS A 315 5.51 -34.20 9.64
C LYS A 315 6.56 -33.63 8.66
N LEU A 316 6.45 -33.94 7.38
CA LEU A 316 7.33 -33.38 6.35
C LEU A 316 7.20 -31.85 6.27
N PHE A 317 5.97 -31.33 6.27
CA PHE A 317 5.71 -29.89 6.27
C PHE A 317 6.34 -29.22 7.50
N ASP A 318 6.12 -29.75 8.69
CA ASP A 318 6.68 -29.22 9.92
C ASP A 318 8.22 -29.24 9.91
N ASP A 319 8.83 -30.31 9.37
CA ASP A 319 10.28 -30.42 9.24
C ASP A 319 10.86 -29.42 8.24
N LEU A 320 10.18 -29.18 7.10
CA LEU A 320 10.58 -28.20 6.08
C LEU A 320 10.32 -26.75 6.52
N LYS A 321 9.34 -26.51 7.39
CA LYS A 321 9.03 -25.18 7.92
C LYS A 321 10.07 -24.69 8.94
N LYS A 322 10.68 -25.59 9.72
CA LYS A 322 11.65 -25.22 10.79
C LYS A 322 12.78 -24.28 10.34
N PRO A 323 13.48 -24.51 9.20
CA PRO A 323 14.50 -23.56 8.75
C PRO A 323 13.93 -22.18 8.39
N LEU A 324 12.67 -22.12 7.94
CA LEU A 324 12.01 -20.86 7.59
C LEU A 324 11.74 -20.02 8.85
N GLU A 325 11.41 -20.64 9.97
CA GLU A 325 11.23 -19.94 11.26
C GLU A 325 12.51 -19.22 11.73
N GLU A 326 13.70 -19.70 11.32
CA GLU A 326 14.97 -18.99 11.58
C GLU A 326 15.22 -17.87 10.56
N ILE A 327 14.80 -18.05 9.31
CA ILE A 327 14.86 -17.02 8.27
C ILE A 327 13.95 -15.83 8.61
N GLU A 328 12.75 -16.10 9.11
CA GLU A 328 11.79 -15.09 9.57
C GLU A 328 12.36 -14.21 10.69
N LYS A 329 13.28 -14.73 11.52
CA LYS A 329 13.95 -13.97 12.58
C LYS A 329 15.07 -13.05 12.07
N LYS A 330 15.43 -13.13 10.78
CA LYS A 330 16.47 -12.26 10.20
C LYS A 330 16.00 -10.81 10.31
N VAL A 331 16.82 -9.97 10.95
CA VAL A 331 16.61 -8.52 10.96
C VAL A 331 16.95 -7.96 9.58
N VAL A 332 16.01 -7.24 8.99
CA VAL A 332 16.08 -6.62 7.65
C VAL A 332 16.06 -5.09 7.70
N GLY A 333 15.78 -4.51 8.86
CA GLY A 333 15.82 -3.07 9.08
C GLY A 333 15.70 -2.73 10.57
N GLU A 334 15.66 -1.44 10.88
CA GLU A 334 15.37 -0.94 12.23
C GLU A 334 14.45 0.27 12.12
N SER A 335 13.38 0.33 12.91
CA SER A 335 12.52 1.51 13.00
C SER A 335 12.67 2.23 14.33
N THR A 336 12.74 3.55 14.29
CA THR A 336 12.69 4.42 15.49
C THR A 336 11.30 4.99 15.77
N VAL A 337 10.32 4.59 14.96
CA VAL A 337 8.92 5.04 15.03
C VAL A 337 7.99 3.85 14.79
N TYR A 338 6.80 3.88 15.38
CA TYR A 338 5.74 2.93 15.06
C TYR A 338 5.30 3.10 13.59
N LEU A 339 5.25 2.00 12.83
CA LEU A 339 4.80 1.98 11.44
C LEU A 339 3.35 1.47 11.37
N ASP A 340 2.40 2.37 11.10
CA ASP A 340 0.97 2.04 11.21
C ASP A 340 0.46 1.26 9.99
N GLY A 341 0.22 -0.03 10.20
CA GLY A 341 -0.40 -0.94 9.24
C GLY A 341 -1.81 -1.37 9.64
N LYS A 342 -2.43 -0.72 10.64
CA LYS A 342 -3.75 -1.13 11.11
C LYS A 342 -4.78 -0.97 10.01
N ARG A 343 -5.61 -2.01 9.85
CA ARG A 343 -6.71 -2.05 8.87
C ARG A 343 -7.58 -0.79 8.84
N GLY A 344 -7.86 -0.18 10.00
CA GLY A 344 -8.64 1.05 10.08
C GLY A 344 -7.92 2.24 9.44
N SER A 345 -6.64 2.43 9.79
CA SER A 345 -5.80 3.52 9.32
C SER A 345 -5.50 3.40 7.82
N VAL A 346 -4.91 2.27 7.39
CA VAL A 346 -4.46 2.07 6.00
C VAL A 346 -5.59 2.08 4.97
N ARG A 347 -6.85 2.00 5.40
CA ARG A 347 -8.03 1.99 4.52
C ARG A 347 -8.85 3.28 4.58
N SER A 348 -8.39 4.29 5.30
CA SER A 348 -9.12 5.55 5.47
C SER A 348 -8.26 6.80 5.40
N GLY A 349 -6.94 6.69 5.56
CA GLY A 349 -6.05 7.84 5.51
C GLY A 349 -4.61 7.47 5.22
N GLU A 350 -3.77 8.49 5.14
CA GLU A 350 -2.32 8.33 5.04
C GLU A 350 -1.79 7.52 6.22
N THR A 351 -0.77 6.70 5.95
CA THR A 351 0.03 6.05 7.00
C THR A 351 1.49 6.10 6.63
N ASN A 352 2.35 6.30 7.60
CA ASN A 352 3.80 6.25 7.39
C ASN A 352 4.29 4.92 6.82
N LEU A 353 3.64 3.79 7.14
CA LEU A 353 3.97 2.49 6.55
C LEU A 353 3.56 2.41 5.07
N GLY A 354 2.38 2.92 4.69
CA GLY A 354 1.97 3.02 3.29
C GLY A 354 2.90 3.90 2.46
N ASN A 355 3.38 5.00 3.04
CA ASN A 355 4.39 5.86 2.42
C ASN A 355 5.72 5.12 2.21
N LEU A 356 6.19 4.40 3.23
CA LEU A 356 7.46 3.67 3.19
C LEU A 356 7.43 2.53 2.15
N ILE A 357 6.32 1.79 2.08
CA ILE A 357 6.13 0.71 1.09
C ILE A 357 6.14 1.29 -0.33
N THR A 358 5.38 2.37 -0.58
CA THR A 358 5.33 2.99 -1.91
C THR A 358 6.65 3.66 -2.30
N ASP A 359 7.43 4.15 -1.34
CA ASP A 359 8.80 4.60 -1.60
C ASP A 359 9.72 3.45 -2.02
N GLY A 360 9.60 2.29 -1.40
CA GLY A 360 10.32 1.07 -1.79
C GLY A 360 9.94 0.59 -3.19
N MET A 361 8.64 0.57 -3.51
CA MET A 361 8.13 0.24 -4.84
C MET A 361 8.69 1.20 -5.90
N LEU A 362 8.60 2.51 -5.66
CA LEU A 362 9.09 3.51 -6.60
C LEU A 362 10.61 3.41 -6.77
N TYR A 363 11.35 3.25 -5.67
CA TYR A 363 12.81 3.06 -5.69
C TYR A 363 13.22 1.88 -6.56
N LYS A 364 12.54 0.73 -6.40
CA LYS A 364 12.85 -0.47 -7.18
C LYS A 364 12.49 -0.30 -8.64
N ALA A 365 11.29 0.20 -8.94
CA ALA A 365 10.85 0.41 -10.32
C ALA A 365 11.79 1.35 -11.11
N GLN A 366 12.28 2.41 -10.47
CA GLN A 366 13.23 3.37 -11.07
C GLN A 366 14.59 2.78 -11.47
N GLN A 367 14.92 1.57 -11.01
CA GLN A 367 16.13 0.87 -11.47
C GLN A 367 15.96 0.27 -12.86
N PHE A 368 14.72 0.10 -13.33
CA PHE A 368 14.38 -0.62 -14.56
C PHE A 368 13.57 0.24 -15.54
N THR A 369 12.80 1.21 -15.04
CA THR A 369 11.88 2.03 -15.82
C THR A 369 11.96 3.51 -15.44
N ASP A 370 11.22 4.36 -16.17
CA ASP A 370 11.09 5.80 -15.89
C ASP A 370 9.96 6.10 -14.87
N ALA A 371 9.64 5.15 -13.98
CA ALA A 371 8.59 5.31 -12.98
C ALA A 371 8.76 6.58 -12.12
N THR A 372 7.71 7.39 -12.04
CA THR A 372 7.70 8.64 -11.24
C THR A 372 6.71 8.60 -10.09
N ILE A 373 5.76 7.68 -10.14
CA ILE A 373 4.67 7.52 -9.16
C ILE A 373 4.66 6.06 -8.72
N ALA A 374 4.31 5.81 -7.46
CA ALA A 374 3.90 4.49 -7.00
C ALA A 374 2.52 4.56 -6.34
N ILE A 375 1.68 3.55 -6.58
CA ILE A 375 0.35 3.41 -5.98
C ILE A 375 0.21 1.97 -5.46
N THR A 376 -0.28 1.80 -4.24
CA THR A 376 -0.68 0.49 -3.72
C THR A 376 -1.94 0.60 -2.89
N ASN A 377 -2.77 -0.43 -2.88
CA ASN A 377 -4.01 -0.46 -2.11
C ASN A 377 -3.73 -0.85 -0.64
N GLY A 378 -4.36 -0.15 0.31
CA GLY A 378 -4.23 -0.43 1.75
C GLY A 378 -4.72 -1.82 2.17
N GLY A 379 -5.46 -2.51 1.31
CA GLY A 379 -5.82 -3.92 1.46
C GLY A 379 -4.62 -4.87 1.42
N GLY A 380 -3.54 -4.46 0.74
CA GLY A 380 -2.26 -5.17 0.68
C GLY A 380 -1.45 -5.09 1.97
N ILE A 381 -1.69 -4.07 2.81
CA ILE A 381 -0.98 -3.83 4.07
C ILE A 381 -1.79 -4.43 5.22
N ARG A 382 -1.23 -5.41 5.93
CA ARG A 382 -2.00 -6.31 6.80
C ARG A 382 -1.76 -6.15 8.28
N GLU A 383 -0.58 -5.69 8.67
CA GLU A 383 -0.21 -5.54 10.06
C GLU A 383 0.76 -4.36 10.24
N SER A 384 0.82 -3.83 11.46
CA SER A 384 1.79 -2.80 11.83
C SER A 384 3.15 -3.39 12.15
N ILE A 385 4.19 -2.54 12.12
CA ILE A 385 5.53 -2.89 12.58
C ILE A 385 5.87 -1.99 13.77
N ASP A 386 6.23 -2.60 14.89
CA ASP A 386 6.56 -1.89 16.13
C ASP A 386 7.95 -1.21 16.03
N GLU A 387 8.20 -0.29 16.96
CA GLU A 387 9.52 0.32 17.13
C GLU A 387 10.59 -0.73 17.49
N GLY A 388 11.75 -0.65 16.83
CA GLY A 388 12.87 -1.56 17.06
C GLY A 388 13.32 -2.30 15.80
N PRO A 389 14.05 -3.43 15.95
CA PRO A 389 14.49 -4.24 14.83
C PRO A 389 13.30 -4.77 14.02
N ILE A 390 13.32 -4.58 12.70
CA ILE A 390 12.32 -5.11 11.77
C ILE A 390 12.81 -6.46 11.27
N THR A 391 12.03 -7.50 11.46
CA THR A 391 12.32 -8.86 11.01
C THR A 391 11.66 -9.19 9.68
N LEU A 392 12.21 -10.15 8.94
CA LEU A 392 11.59 -10.64 7.72
C LEU A 392 10.20 -11.25 7.99
N GLY A 393 10.00 -11.88 9.15
CA GLY A 393 8.70 -12.38 9.58
C GLY A 393 7.65 -11.28 9.74
N GLU A 394 8.03 -10.11 10.26
CA GLU A 394 7.14 -8.94 10.33
C GLU A 394 6.81 -8.38 8.94
N VAL A 395 7.80 -8.33 8.04
CA VAL A 395 7.59 -7.94 6.64
C VAL A 395 6.59 -8.87 5.95
N LEU A 396 6.77 -10.18 6.08
CA LEU A 396 5.87 -11.19 5.51
C LEU A 396 4.48 -11.16 6.14
N THR A 397 4.38 -10.85 7.44
CA THR A 397 3.09 -10.64 8.10
C THR A 397 2.39 -9.40 7.57
N THR A 398 3.15 -8.35 7.28
CA THR A 398 2.66 -7.06 6.77
C THR A 398 2.19 -7.15 5.33
N MET A 399 2.91 -7.90 4.48
CA MET A 399 2.66 -8.04 3.03
C MET A 399 2.65 -9.53 2.63
N PRO A 400 1.60 -10.30 3.00
CA PRO A 400 1.62 -11.77 2.93
C PRO A 400 1.25 -12.35 1.56
N PHE A 401 0.99 -11.51 0.56
CA PHE A 401 0.42 -11.95 -0.71
C PHE A 401 1.47 -12.32 -1.75
N GLY A 402 2.71 -11.80 -1.62
CA GLY A 402 3.75 -12.05 -2.60
C GLY A 402 3.39 -11.50 -3.99
N ASN A 403 2.76 -10.33 -4.06
CA ASN A 403 2.41 -9.75 -5.36
C ASN A 403 3.67 -9.29 -6.09
N ASN A 404 3.68 -9.44 -7.41
CA ASN A 404 4.77 -8.88 -8.21
C ASN A 404 4.63 -7.35 -8.35
N LEU A 405 5.77 -6.67 -8.30
CA LEU A 405 5.91 -5.28 -8.71
C LEU A 405 5.83 -5.20 -10.24
N VAL A 406 4.98 -4.28 -10.72
CA VAL A 406 4.81 -3.98 -12.14
C VAL A 406 4.82 -2.47 -12.34
N THR A 407 4.97 -2.04 -13.58
CA THR A 407 4.74 -0.64 -13.96
C THR A 407 3.66 -0.53 -15.02
N LEU A 408 2.84 0.52 -14.92
CA LEU A 408 1.80 0.87 -15.88
C LEU A 408 2.02 2.28 -16.42
N ASP A 409 1.91 2.45 -17.73
CA ASP A 409 1.80 3.78 -18.32
C ASP A 409 0.34 4.25 -18.26
N LEU A 410 0.04 5.20 -17.38
CA LEU A 410 -1.31 5.75 -17.18
C LEU A 410 -1.36 7.22 -17.53
N THR A 411 -2.48 7.67 -18.11
CA THR A 411 -2.78 9.10 -18.25
C THR A 411 -3.11 9.71 -16.90
N GLY A 412 -2.93 11.03 -16.76
CA GLY A 412 -3.34 11.74 -15.54
C GLY A 412 -4.82 11.53 -15.20
N GLU A 413 -5.70 11.45 -16.19
CA GLU A 413 -7.12 11.14 -16.02
C GLU A 413 -7.34 9.72 -15.45
N GLU A 414 -6.60 8.71 -15.91
CA GLU A 414 -6.66 7.35 -15.38
C GLU A 414 -6.13 7.26 -13.93
N ILE A 415 -5.11 8.06 -13.59
CA ILE A 415 -4.61 8.17 -12.22
C ILE A 415 -5.67 8.81 -11.32
N ILE A 416 -6.26 9.94 -11.71
CA ILE A 416 -7.35 10.59 -10.96
C ILE A 416 -8.51 9.61 -10.75
N SER A 417 -8.93 8.90 -11.81
CA SER A 417 -10.00 7.89 -11.73
C SER A 417 -9.66 6.74 -10.78
N SER A 418 -8.40 6.31 -10.75
CA SER A 418 -7.92 5.29 -9.81
C SER A 418 -7.94 5.79 -8.36
N LEU A 419 -7.60 7.06 -8.12
CA LEU A 419 -7.68 7.68 -6.79
C LEU A 419 -9.14 7.87 -6.34
N GLU A 420 -10.03 8.32 -7.23
CA GLU A 420 -11.48 8.39 -7.01
C GLU A 420 -12.05 7.04 -6.58
N HIS A 421 -11.66 5.98 -7.28
CA HIS A 421 -12.03 4.63 -6.90
C HIS A 421 -11.46 4.27 -5.53
N GLY A 422 -10.21 4.63 -5.24
CA GLY A 422 -9.59 4.34 -3.96
C GLY A 422 -10.33 4.94 -2.75
N VAL A 423 -10.88 6.15 -2.90
CA VAL A 423 -11.67 6.83 -1.84
C VAL A 423 -13.17 6.52 -1.89
N SER A 424 -13.63 5.69 -2.84
CA SER A 424 -15.06 5.33 -2.98
C SER A 424 -15.60 4.42 -1.86
N GLY A 425 -14.73 3.73 -1.13
CA GLY A 425 -15.09 2.65 -0.19
C GLY A 425 -14.92 3.00 1.29
N LEU A 426 -14.64 4.26 1.63
CA LEU A 426 -14.24 4.71 2.98
C LEU A 426 -15.23 4.28 4.07
N GLU A 427 -16.53 4.43 3.83
CA GLU A 427 -17.60 4.12 4.79
C GLU A 427 -17.70 2.63 5.13
N THR A 428 -17.15 1.77 4.25
CA THR A 428 -17.22 0.31 4.36
C THR A 428 -15.87 -0.32 4.71
N GLY A 429 -14.80 0.48 4.84
CA GLY A 429 -13.46 0.00 5.18
C GLY A 429 -12.89 -1.00 4.17
N GLN A 430 -13.17 -0.80 2.89
CA GLN A 430 -12.67 -1.63 1.79
C GLN A 430 -11.16 -1.47 1.60
N GLY A 431 -10.49 -2.49 1.04
CA GLY A 431 -9.04 -2.49 0.86
C GLY A 431 -8.51 -1.49 -0.16
N ARG A 432 -9.38 -0.93 -0.99
CA ARG A 432 -9.02 -0.13 -2.17
C ARG A 432 -8.39 1.24 -1.90
N PHE A 433 -8.24 1.69 -0.65
CA PHE A 433 -7.65 3.02 -0.38
C PHE A 433 -6.22 3.10 -0.92
N ALA A 434 -5.86 4.18 -1.64
CA ALA A 434 -4.61 4.28 -2.39
C ALA A 434 -3.51 4.97 -1.58
N HIS A 435 -2.49 4.22 -1.14
CA HIS A 435 -1.24 4.80 -0.65
C HIS A 435 -0.33 5.17 -1.83
N VAL A 436 0.46 6.22 -1.68
CA VAL A 436 1.16 6.83 -2.82
C VAL A 436 2.60 7.28 -2.51
N SER A 437 3.45 7.20 -3.52
CA SER A 437 4.73 7.93 -3.62
C SER A 437 4.81 8.65 -4.97
N GLY A 438 5.60 9.73 -5.03
CA GLY A 438 5.74 10.53 -6.26
C GLY A 438 4.57 11.47 -6.58
N LEU A 439 3.46 11.38 -5.86
CA LEU A 439 2.35 12.34 -5.92
C LEU A 439 1.78 12.67 -4.54
N LYS A 440 0.96 13.70 -4.47
CA LYS A 440 0.07 14.03 -3.36
C LYS A 440 -1.35 14.15 -3.87
N TYR A 441 -2.34 13.82 -3.04
CA TYR A 441 -3.73 14.09 -3.38
C TYR A 441 -4.55 14.48 -2.16
N ALA A 442 -5.65 15.17 -2.42
CA ALA A 442 -6.65 15.50 -1.42
C ALA A 442 -8.03 15.01 -1.83
N PHE A 443 -8.85 14.69 -0.83
CA PHE A 443 -10.21 14.21 -1.08
C PHE A 443 -11.21 14.70 -0.03
N ASP A 444 -12.48 14.84 -0.39
CA ASP A 444 -13.59 15.04 0.55
C ASP A 444 -14.52 13.82 0.50
N LYS A 445 -14.63 13.11 1.63
CA LYS A 445 -15.49 11.91 1.73
C LYS A 445 -16.99 12.23 1.64
N ASP A 446 -17.38 13.47 1.95
CA ASP A 446 -18.78 13.90 1.97
C ASP A 446 -19.28 14.27 0.56
N LEU A 447 -18.36 14.41 -0.41
CA LEU A 447 -18.70 14.51 -1.82
C LEU A 447 -19.16 13.16 -2.38
N LYS A 448 -19.91 13.24 -3.49
CA LYS A 448 -20.45 12.09 -4.18
C LYS A 448 -19.31 11.19 -4.66
N VAL A 449 -19.46 9.88 -4.52
CA VAL A 449 -18.50 8.88 -5.04
C VAL A 449 -18.22 9.15 -6.53
N GLY A 450 -16.95 9.26 -6.90
CA GLY A 450 -16.48 9.63 -8.24
C GLY A 450 -16.27 11.13 -8.45
N GLU A 451 -16.53 11.95 -7.42
CA GLU A 451 -16.29 13.40 -7.37
C GLU A 451 -15.59 13.77 -6.03
N ARG A 452 -14.87 12.84 -5.42
CA ARG A 452 -14.26 13.01 -4.09
C ARG A 452 -12.86 13.57 -4.14
N ILE A 453 -12.11 13.39 -5.23
CA ILE A 453 -10.76 13.89 -5.39
C ILE A 453 -10.83 15.39 -5.69
N LEU A 454 -10.17 16.19 -4.86
CA LEU A 454 -10.14 17.64 -4.97
C LEU A 454 -8.91 18.14 -5.72
N ASP A 455 -7.76 17.54 -5.42
CA ASP A 455 -6.47 17.93 -5.97
C ASP A 455 -5.56 16.71 -6.09
N VAL A 456 -4.69 16.72 -7.10
CA VAL A 456 -3.65 15.73 -7.34
C VAL A 456 -2.42 16.47 -7.89
N ASN A 457 -1.34 16.51 -7.11
CA ASN A 457 -0.08 17.11 -7.54
C ASN A 457 1.01 16.05 -7.68
N VAL A 458 1.70 16.04 -8.81
CA VAL A 458 2.82 15.12 -9.11
C VAL A 458 4.14 15.79 -8.79
N LYS A 459 5.07 15.03 -8.21
CA LYS A 459 6.42 15.50 -7.87
C LYS A 459 7.27 15.64 -9.13
N THR A 460 7.93 16.78 -9.28
CA THR A 460 8.88 17.08 -10.36
C THR A 460 10.17 17.69 -9.79
N ASP A 461 11.17 17.90 -10.65
CA ASP A 461 12.40 18.63 -10.29
C ASP A 461 12.15 20.05 -9.76
N LYS A 462 10.98 20.63 -10.07
CA LYS A 462 10.57 21.98 -9.65
C LYS A 462 9.69 21.96 -8.39
N GLY A 463 9.50 20.81 -7.77
CA GLY A 463 8.52 20.59 -6.70
C GLY A 463 7.24 19.94 -7.20
N TYR A 464 6.19 19.99 -6.39
CA TYR A 464 4.88 19.46 -6.75
C TYR A 464 4.15 20.42 -7.70
N VAL A 465 3.55 19.87 -8.76
CA VAL A 465 2.73 20.59 -9.75
C VAL A 465 1.47 19.79 -10.03
N ASP A 466 0.40 20.46 -10.45
CA ASP A 466 -0.88 19.80 -10.76
C ASP A 466 -0.70 18.73 -11.84
N ILE A 467 -1.41 17.62 -11.67
CA ILE A 467 -1.40 16.55 -12.65
C ILE A 467 -2.03 17.06 -13.96
N ASP A 468 -1.30 16.94 -15.07
CA ASP A 468 -1.90 17.13 -16.40
C ASP A 468 -2.73 15.89 -16.73
N PRO A 469 -4.08 16.00 -16.88
CA PRO A 469 -4.94 14.84 -17.16
C PRO A 469 -4.59 14.11 -18.45
N LYS A 470 -3.93 14.77 -19.40
CA LYS A 470 -3.58 14.22 -20.71
C LYS A 470 -2.16 13.71 -20.81
N ALA A 471 -1.29 14.06 -19.86
CA ALA A 471 0.07 13.53 -19.83
C ALA A 471 0.05 12.07 -19.37
N THR A 472 1.03 11.30 -19.85
CA THR A 472 1.26 9.91 -19.42
C THR A 472 2.35 9.88 -18.36
N TYR A 473 2.14 9.07 -17.33
CA TYR A 473 3.06 8.82 -16.24
C TYR A 473 3.25 7.32 -16.08
N THR A 474 4.50 6.90 -15.88
CA THR A 474 4.81 5.51 -15.52
C THR A 474 4.62 5.33 -14.00
N VAL A 475 3.71 4.43 -13.64
CA VAL A 475 3.22 4.19 -12.28
C VAL A 475 3.63 2.80 -11.83
N ALA A 476 4.45 2.71 -10.78
CA ALA A 476 4.77 1.46 -10.11
C ALA A 476 3.59 1.00 -9.23
N THR A 477 3.22 -0.27 -9.32
CA THR A 477 2.09 -0.82 -8.57
C THR A 477 2.27 -2.33 -8.34
N ASN A 478 1.36 -2.95 -7.59
CA ASN A 478 1.30 -4.40 -7.47
C ASN A 478 0.45 -5.01 -8.60
N ALA A 479 0.81 -6.22 -9.04
CA ALA A 479 0.12 -6.92 -10.14
C ALA A 479 -1.39 -7.06 -9.90
N TYR A 480 -1.82 -7.33 -8.66
CA TYR A 480 -3.22 -7.48 -8.30
C TYR A 480 -4.07 -6.25 -8.70
N ILE A 481 -3.68 -5.03 -8.32
CA ILE A 481 -4.46 -3.84 -8.74
C ILE A 481 -4.15 -3.38 -10.17
N ALA A 482 -2.96 -3.73 -10.71
CA ALA A 482 -2.63 -3.47 -12.11
C ALA A 482 -3.60 -4.18 -13.06
N GLU A 483 -4.03 -5.38 -12.69
CA GLU A 483 -4.96 -6.20 -13.47
C GLU A 483 -6.44 -5.88 -13.17
N GLY A 484 -6.71 -4.84 -12.37
CA GLY A 484 -8.05 -4.39 -12.01
C GLY A 484 -8.62 -4.98 -10.72
N GLY A 485 -7.79 -5.69 -9.94
CA GLY A 485 -8.10 -6.11 -8.57
C GLY A 485 -8.54 -4.94 -7.68
N ASP A 486 -9.30 -5.23 -6.64
CA ASP A 486 -9.99 -4.24 -5.78
C ASP A 486 -10.91 -3.24 -6.53
N GLY A 487 -11.13 -3.41 -7.84
CA GLY A 487 -11.95 -2.59 -8.70
C GLY A 487 -11.22 -1.46 -9.43
N TYR A 488 -9.88 -1.50 -9.49
CA TYR A 488 -9.04 -0.54 -10.23
C TYR A 488 -9.15 -0.71 -11.75
N THR A 489 -10.35 -0.53 -12.30
CA THR A 489 -10.67 -0.85 -13.70
C THR A 489 -9.84 -0.06 -14.71
N ALA A 490 -9.49 1.19 -14.42
CA ALA A 490 -8.61 2.00 -15.28
C ALA A 490 -7.23 1.35 -15.45
N MET A 491 -6.64 0.82 -14.37
CA MET A 491 -5.38 0.08 -14.43
C MET A 491 -5.54 -1.23 -15.21
N GLY A 492 -6.60 -2.01 -14.94
CA GLY A 492 -6.86 -3.25 -15.68
C GLY A 492 -7.08 -3.05 -17.18
N VAL A 493 -7.75 -1.96 -17.58
CA VAL A 493 -7.89 -1.59 -19.00
C VAL A 493 -6.51 -1.26 -19.59
N ALA A 494 -5.70 -0.43 -18.92
CA ALA A 494 -4.36 -0.09 -19.38
C ALA A 494 -3.48 -1.34 -19.55
N ALA A 495 -3.53 -2.27 -18.60
CA ALA A 495 -2.83 -3.55 -18.69
C ALA A 495 -3.31 -4.36 -19.91
N SER A 496 -4.62 -4.47 -20.11
CA SER A 496 -5.20 -5.21 -21.26
C SER A 496 -4.86 -4.59 -22.63
N GLU A 497 -4.52 -3.30 -22.66
CA GLU A 497 -4.05 -2.58 -23.85
C GLU A 497 -2.53 -2.72 -24.07
N GLY A 498 -1.84 -3.48 -23.23
CA GLY A 498 -0.39 -3.70 -23.33
C GLY A 498 0.46 -2.55 -22.77
N ARG A 499 -0.11 -1.70 -21.91
CA ARG A 499 0.62 -0.60 -21.23
C ARG A 499 1.23 -1.01 -19.89
N ILE A 500 1.43 -2.32 -19.69
CA ILE A 500 2.01 -2.91 -18.49
C ILE A 500 3.39 -3.48 -18.79
N GLU A 501 4.33 -3.28 -17.87
CA GLU A 501 5.64 -3.92 -17.86
C GLU A 501 5.79 -4.73 -16.56
N GLN A 502 6.04 -6.02 -16.72
CA GLN A 502 6.22 -6.97 -15.62
C GLN A 502 7.67 -6.89 -15.14
N LEU A 503 7.89 -6.44 -13.89
CA LEU A 503 9.25 -6.40 -13.31
C LEU A 503 9.58 -7.69 -12.55
N ASN A 504 8.55 -8.49 -12.20
CA ASN A 504 8.67 -9.81 -11.56
C ASN A 504 9.45 -9.82 -10.24
N PHE A 505 9.47 -8.68 -9.52
CA PHE A 505 10.01 -8.62 -8.16
C PHE A 505 8.87 -8.78 -7.15
N VAL A 506 9.03 -9.70 -6.21
CA VAL A 506 8.02 -9.95 -5.18
C VAL A 506 8.01 -8.79 -4.17
N ASP A 507 6.82 -8.30 -3.84
CA ASP A 507 6.58 -7.11 -3.01
C ASP A 507 7.37 -7.09 -1.67
N TYR A 508 7.40 -8.21 -0.95
CA TYR A 508 8.14 -8.30 0.31
C TYR A 508 9.66 -8.23 0.11
N GLU A 509 10.19 -8.71 -1.03
CA GLU A 509 11.61 -8.62 -1.36
C GLU A 509 11.98 -7.19 -1.73
N VAL A 510 11.14 -6.52 -2.51
CA VAL A 510 11.26 -5.09 -2.84
C VAL A 510 11.31 -4.26 -1.56
N PHE A 511 10.39 -4.51 -0.64
CA PHE A 511 10.34 -3.79 0.62
C PHE A 511 11.53 -4.12 1.52
N THR A 512 11.94 -5.39 1.59
CA THR A 512 13.13 -5.83 2.34
C THR A 512 14.40 -5.17 1.82
N GLU A 513 14.61 -5.14 0.49
CA GLU A 513 15.75 -4.47 -0.13
C GLU A 513 15.77 -2.98 0.22
N TYR A 514 14.59 -2.33 0.20
CA TYR A 514 14.48 -0.92 0.54
C TYR A 514 14.81 -0.65 2.02
N LEU A 515 14.33 -1.49 2.94
CA LEU A 515 14.67 -1.43 4.36
C LEU A 515 16.19 -1.60 4.59
N GLU A 516 16.82 -2.57 3.93
CA GLU A 516 18.27 -2.79 3.98
C GLU A 516 19.04 -1.57 3.41
N LYS A 517 18.49 -0.92 2.38
CA LYS A 517 19.07 0.25 1.72
C LYS A 517 19.03 1.53 2.56
N ILE A 518 17.95 1.76 3.31
CA ILE A 518 17.76 2.96 4.14
C ILE A 518 18.29 2.77 5.57
N GLY A 519 18.38 1.53 6.05
CA GLY A 519 18.87 1.18 7.38
C GLY A 519 17.86 1.52 8.48
N THR A 520 17.98 2.73 9.06
CA THR A 520 17.12 3.16 10.17
C THR A 520 15.94 3.99 9.66
N VAL A 521 14.73 3.45 9.80
CA VAL A 521 13.46 4.08 9.45
C VAL A 521 13.07 5.13 10.49
N LYS A 522 12.72 6.33 10.00
CA LYS A 522 12.26 7.48 10.79
C LYS A 522 11.02 8.14 10.19
N GLN A 523 10.36 7.46 9.26
CA GLN A 523 9.32 8.05 8.42
C GLN A 523 8.07 8.32 9.25
N THR A 524 7.58 9.55 9.15
CA THR A 524 6.29 9.99 9.67
C THR A 524 5.37 10.29 8.50
N ASP A 525 4.11 10.63 8.77
CA ASP A 525 3.22 11.13 7.74
C ASP A 525 3.78 12.44 7.14
N GLU A 526 3.68 12.57 5.82
CA GLU A 526 4.28 13.68 5.05
C GLU A 526 3.20 14.55 4.38
N ALA A 527 1.93 14.34 4.75
CA ALA A 527 0.77 14.91 4.09
C ALA A 527 0.82 14.61 2.58
N ARG A 528 1.01 13.34 2.22
CA ARG A 528 0.80 12.83 0.86
C ARG A 528 -0.68 12.70 0.55
N ILE A 529 -1.50 12.43 1.57
CA ILE A 529 -2.94 12.22 1.42
C ILE A 529 -3.66 13.06 2.45
N VAL A 530 -4.52 13.97 2.00
CA VAL A 530 -5.26 14.88 2.89
C VAL A 530 -6.76 14.70 2.71
N GLU A 531 -7.44 14.29 3.79
CA GLU A 531 -8.89 14.40 3.85
C GLU A 531 -9.25 15.86 4.14
N ALA A 532 -10.03 16.47 3.25
CA ALA A 532 -10.54 17.81 3.39
C ALA A 532 -11.59 17.87 4.50
N ASP A 533 -11.30 18.57 5.58
CA ASP A 533 -12.24 18.78 6.68
C ASP A 533 -12.27 20.26 7.12
N VAL A 534 -13.36 20.64 7.78
CA VAL A 534 -13.45 21.89 8.53
C VAL A 534 -13.49 21.57 10.01
N GLU A 535 -12.33 21.54 10.62
CA GLU A 535 -12.19 21.25 12.05
C GLU A 535 -12.00 22.53 12.88
N ARG A 536 -12.51 22.49 14.11
CA ARG A 536 -12.42 23.61 15.04
C ARG A 536 -11.51 23.27 16.22
N VAL A 537 -10.49 24.10 16.42
CA VAL A 537 -9.61 24.08 17.61
C VAL A 537 -10.04 25.19 18.57
N HIS A 538 -10.65 24.82 19.70
CA HIS A 538 -11.10 25.80 20.69
C HIS A 538 -11.12 25.25 22.12
N GLY A 539 -11.02 26.16 23.10
CA GLY A 539 -11.38 25.92 24.49
C GLY A 539 -12.59 26.75 24.92
N ASP A 540 -12.89 26.75 26.22
CA ASP A 540 -13.96 27.57 26.81
C ASP A 540 -13.61 29.07 26.80
N ASN A 541 -12.31 29.39 26.75
CA ASN A 541 -11.79 30.74 26.69
C ASN A 541 -10.44 30.78 25.96
N ARG A 542 -9.90 31.98 25.72
CA ARG A 542 -8.65 32.20 24.98
C ARG A 542 -7.42 31.48 25.55
N TYR A 543 -7.35 31.29 26.88
CA TYR A 543 -6.22 30.61 27.50
C TYR A 543 -6.26 29.12 27.20
N GLU A 544 -7.46 28.53 27.31
CA GLU A 544 -7.66 27.14 26.94
C GLU A 544 -7.55 26.92 25.43
N THR A 545 -8.04 27.84 24.58
CA THR A 545 -7.82 27.76 23.13
C THR A 545 -6.32 27.74 22.81
N SER A 546 -5.50 28.57 23.47
CA SER A 546 -4.04 28.52 23.26
C SER A 546 -3.41 27.18 23.67
N VAL A 547 -3.96 26.53 24.70
CA VAL A 547 -3.57 25.16 25.10
C VAL A 547 -4.00 24.14 24.05
N LYS A 548 -5.21 24.24 23.49
CA LYS A 548 -5.70 23.35 22.43
C LYS A 548 -4.88 23.48 21.15
N ILE A 549 -4.52 24.69 20.77
CA ILE A 549 -3.60 24.96 19.66
C ILE A 549 -2.22 24.34 19.91
N SER A 550 -1.73 24.40 21.16
CA SER A 550 -0.48 23.74 21.56
C SER A 550 -0.57 22.21 21.44
N GLN A 551 -1.68 21.62 21.87
CA GLN A 551 -1.91 20.17 21.77
C GLN A 551 -1.99 19.67 20.32
N GLU A 552 -2.57 20.49 19.44
CA GLU A 552 -2.65 20.21 18.00
C GLU A 552 -1.27 20.24 17.31
N GLY A 553 -0.40 21.16 17.73
CA GLY A 553 0.88 21.39 17.07
C GLY A 553 2.07 20.63 17.65
N TRP A 554 2.04 20.28 18.94
CA TRP A 554 3.22 19.83 19.67
C TRP A 554 2.89 18.68 20.62
N GLU A 555 3.51 17.52 20.39
CA GLU A 555 3.53 16.45 21.39
C GLU A 555 4.44 16.81 22.57
N SER A 556 5.58 17.44 22.29
CA SER A 556 6.52 18.01 23.25
C SER A 556 7.14 19.29 22.71
N ALA A 557 7.66 20.15 23.60
CA ALA A 557 8.39 21.36 23.24
C ALA A 557 9.38 21.73 24.35
N ASP A 558 10.67 21.87 24.03
CA ASP A 558 11.69 22.26 25.01
C ASP A 558 11.49 23.71 25.50
N THR A 559 10.91 24.57 24.67
CA THR A 559 10.64 25.99 24.95
C THR A 559 9.15 26.29 24.80
N VAL A 560 8.62 27.18 25.64
CA VAL A 560 7.30 27.80 25.46
C VAL A 560 7.42 29.32 25.41
N VAL A 561 6.57 29.98 24.64
CA VAL A 561 6.47 31.44 24.63
C VAL A 561 5.22 31.88 25.37
N ILE A 562 5.36 32.81 26.31
CA ILE A 562 4.29 33.28 27.18
C ILE A 562 3.90 34.71 26.80
N ALA A 563 2.63 34.91 26.45
CA ALA A 563 2.11 36.21 26.05
C ALA A 563 0.81 36.56 26.79
N ARG A 564 0.54 37.85 26.98
CA ARG A 564 -0.70 38.33 27.58
C ARG A 564 -1.89 38.11 26.62
N GLY A 565 -2.98 37.50 27.11
CA GLY A 565 -4.11 37.09 26.26
C GLY A 565 -5.18 38.15 25.99
N ASP A 566 -5.34 39.16 26.86
CA ASP A 566 -6.36 40.22 26.76
C ASP A 566 -5.86 41.52 26.11
N SER A 567 -4.54 41.73 26.08
CA SER A 567 -3.88 42.81 25.34
C SER A 567 -2.49 42.35 24.92
N PHE A 568 -2.21 42.36 23.62
CA PHE A 568 -1.04 41.71 23.05
C PHE A 568 -0.16 42.59 22.14
N PRO A 569 -0.02 43.92 22.38
CA PRO A 569 0.82 44.76 21.52
C PRO A 569 2.30 44.31 21.52
N ASP A 570 2.77 43.75 22.64
CA ASP A 570 4.14 43.27 22.82
C ASP A 570 4.37 41.88 22.20
N ALA A 571 3.30 41.16 21.86
CA ALA A 571 3.37 39.80 21.34
C ALA A 571 3.16 39.70 19.81
N LEU A 572 2.80 40.81 19.15
CA LEU A 572 2.53 40.85 17.70
C LEU A 572 3.71 40.36 16.85
N ALA A 573 4.93 40.64 17.29
CA ALA A 573 6.16 40.20 16.62
C ALA A 573 6.68 38.84 17.13
N GLY A 574 5.92 38.15 17.99
CA GLY A 574 6.37 36.97 18.72
C GLY A 574 6.41 35.68 17.90
N ALA A 575 5.58 35.57 16.86
CA ALA A 575 5.43 34.31 16.13
C ALA A 575 6.73 33.82 15.45
N PRO A 576 7.53 34.68 14.78
CA PRO A 576 8.81 34.24 14.24
C PRO A 576 9.79 33.74 15.31
N LEU A 577 9.79 34.36 16.50
CA LEU A 577 10.65 33.92 17.61
C LEU A 577 10.19 32.58 18.17
N ALA A 578 8.88 32.41 18.37
CA ALA A 578 8.31 31.15 18.82
C ALA A 578 8.61 30.02 17.84
N TYR A 579 8.43 30.28 16.54
CA TYR A 579 8.74 29.33 15.47
C TYR A 579 10.22 28.94 15.42
N LYS A 580 11.14 29.90 15.60
CA LYS A 580 12.59 29.64 15.67
C LYS A 580 12.96 28.62 16.76
N TYR A 581 12.22 28.58 17.87
CA TYR A 581 12.44 27.64 18.97
C TYR A 581 11.53 26.40 18.90
N ASP A 582 10.77 26.22 17.81
CA ASP A 582 9.68 25.24 17.70
C ASP A 582 8.77 25.22 18.94
N ALA A 583 8.37 26.43 19.38
CA ALA A 583 7.66 26.64 20.64
C ALA A 583 6.22 27.13 20.41
N PRO A 584 5.21 26.60 21.14
CA PRO A 584 3.88 27.18 21.14
C PRO A 584 3.86 28.54 21.86
N ILE A 585 2.96 29.43 21.43
CA ILE A 585 2.60 30.64 22.19
C ILE A 585 1.41 30.30 23.09
N LEU A 586 1.65 30.28 24.39
CA LEU A 586 0.64 30.08 25.43
C LEU A 586 0.23 31.42 26.05
N LEU A 587 -1.08 31.61 26.24
CA LEU A 587 -1.61 32.87 26.72
C LEU A 587 -1.79 32.89 28.24
N THR A 588 -1.56 34.04 28.86
CA THR A 588 -1.72 34.26 30.30
C THR A 588 -2.49 35.54 30.62
N GLU A 589 -3.07 35.62 31.81
CA GLU A 589 -3.47 36.90 32.41
C GLU A 589 -2.23 37.68 32.86
N THR A 590 -2.35 39.00 33.01
CA THR A 590 -1.24 39.84 33.50
C THR A 590 -0.71 39.40 34.86
N GLY A 591 -1.63 39.10 35.78
CA GLY A 591 -1.32 38.87 37.19
C GLY A 591 -1.20 37.41 37.59
N ALA A 592 -1.53 36.45 36.71
CA ALA A 592 -1.54 35.04 37.08
C ALA A 592 -1.43 34.12 35.85
N LEU A 593 -0.60 33.09 35.98
CA LEU A 593 -0.52 32.01 35.01
C LEU A 593 -1.70 31.05 35.20
N HIS A 594 -2.52 30.91 34.16
CA HIS A 594 -3.71 30.07 34.14
C HIS A 594 -3.36 28.60 34.46
N SER A 595 -4.21 27.89 35.21
CA SER A 595 -3.93 26.51 35.65
C SER A 595 -3.72 25.55 34.48
N LEU A 596 -4.59 25.61 33.47
CA LEU A 596 -4.48 24.78 32.25
C LEU A 596 -3.18 25.04 31.49
N VAL A 597 -2.68 26.28 31.49
CA VAL A 597 -1.39 26.61 30.85
C VAL A 597 -0.24 25.98 31.62
N LYS A 598 -0.31 25.94 32.97
CA LYS A 598 0.69 25.23 33.78
C LYS A 598 0.70 23.73 33.51
N GLU A 599 -0.47 23.14 33.31
CA GLU A 599 -0.60 21.73 32.96
C GLU A 599 -0.04 21.44 31.58
N GLU A 600 -0.32 22.31 30.61
CA GLU A 600 0.19 22.19 29.25
C GLU A 600 1.71 22.32 29.17
N ILE A 601 2.30 23.29 29.86
CA ILE A 601 3.76 23.44 29.97
C ILE A 601 4.41 22.16 30.53
N LYS A 602 3.75 21.50 31.50
CA LYS A 602 4.23 20.20 32.03
C LYS A 602 4.07 19.07 31.02
N ARG A 603 2.95 19.01 30.31
CA ARG A 603 2.69 18.00 29.26
C ARG A 603 3.77 18.07 28.17
N LEU A 604 4.11 19.29 27.75
CA LEU A 604 5.14 19.54 26.74
C LEU A 604 6.55 19.16 27.20
N GLY A 605 6.77 18.98 28.50
CA GLY A 605 8.11 18.74 29.05
C GLY A 605 9.04 19.95 28.94
N ALA A 606 8.47 21.16 28.86
CA ALA A 606 9.24 22.37 28.62
C ALA A 606 10.27 22.64 29.72
N LYS A 607 11.43 23.13 29.30
CA LYS A 607 12.57 23.48 30.16
C LYS A 607 12.81 24.99 30.18
N LYS A 608 12.33 25.69 29.16
CA LYS A 608 12.51 27.13 28.97
C LYS A 608 11.19 27.84 28.73
N ALA A 609 11.03 29.03 29.29
CA ALA A 609 9.91 29.92 29.00
C ALA A 609 10.43 31.29 28.55
N ILE A 610 9.89 31.81 27.45
CA ILE A 610 10.20 33.17 26.96
C ILE A 610 8.96 34.04 27.14
N ILE A 611 9.03 35.03 28.04
CA ILE A 611 7.96 35.99 28.27
C ILE A 611 8.07 37.13 27.27
N LEU A 612 6.97 37.45 26.57
CA LEU A 612 6.88 38.62 25.70
C LEU A 612 6.19 39.78 26.43
N GLY A 613 6.89 40.92 26.49
CA GLY A 613 6.40 42.16 27.07
C GLY A 613 6.90 42.42 28.50
N GLY A 614 6.75 43.68 28.92
CA GLY A 614 7.19 44.14 30.23
C GLY A 614 6.29 43.66 31.38
N ASN A 615 6.61 44.09 32.61
CA ASN A 615 5.86 43.72 33.82
C ASN A 615 4.38 44.16 33.81
N SER A 616 4.03 45.18 33.02
CA SER A 616 2.64 45.61 32.82
C SER A 616 1.85 44.69 31.87
N ALA A 617 2.55 43.92 31.02
CA ALA A 617 1.95 42.92 30.16
C ALA A 617 1.86 41.58 30.90
N VAL A 618 2.99 41.06 31.35
CA VAL A 618 3.11 39.82 32.11
C VAL A 618 3.90 40.10 33.37
N SER A 619 3.23 40.11 34.53
CA SER A 619 3.84 40.52 35.79
C SER A 619 5.00 39.62 36.23
N SER A 620 5.87 40.16 37.08
CA SER A 620 6.94 39.37 37.72
C SER A 620 6.40 38.22 38.60
N TYR A 621 5.11 38.24 38.97
CA TYR A 621 4.49 37.11 39.65
C TYR A 621 4.25 35.93 38.71
N VAL A 622 3.89 36.17 37.45
CA VAL A 622 3.80 35.11 36.43
C VAL A 622 5.18 34.53 36.15
N GLU A 623 6.20 35.38 36.04
CA GLU A 623 7.60 34.97 35.93
C GLU A 623 8.03 34.08 37.10
N PHE A 624 7.76 34.50 38.34
CA PHE A 624 8.00 33.68 39.53
C PHE A 624 7.24 32.34 39.51
N GLN A 625 6.02 32.30 38.96
CA GLN A 625 5.27 31.05 38.80
C GLN A 625 5.92 30.10 37.80
N LEU A 626 6.50 30.62 36.71
CA LEU A 626 7.24 29.84 35.70
C LEU A 626 8.58 29.33 36.27
N GLU A 627 9.33 30.17 36.97
CA GLU A 627 10.56 29.76 37.68
C GLU A 627 10.27 28.68 38.75
N GLY A 628 9.14 28.80 39.46
CA GLY A 628 8.67 27.81 40.42
C GLY A 628 8.34 26.45 39.79
N MET A 629 8.10 26.41 38.47
CA MET A 629 7.98 25.18 37.68
C MET A 629 9.33 24.64 37.19
N LYS A 630 10.45 25.24 37.63
CA LYS A 630 11.83 24.91 37.27
C LYS A 630 12.18 25.18 35.80
N LEU A 631 11.54 26.19 35.21
CA LEU A 631 11.86 26.66 33.86
C LEU A 631 13.00 27.67 33.92
N ASP A 632 13.87 27.66 32.91
CA ASP A 632 14.74 28.79 32.59
C ASP A 632 13.89 29.89 31.95
N VAL A 633 13.80 31.07 32.57
CA VAL A 633 12.85 32.12 32.16
C VAL A 633 13.61 33.31 31.59
N ASP A 634 13.40 33.56 30.30
CA ASP A 634 13.85 34.77 29.62
C ASP A 634 12.69 35.74 29.43
N ARG A 635 12.94 37.04 29.59
CA ARG A 635 11.97 38.09 29.27
C ARG A 635 12.46 38.93 28.10
N VAL A 636 11.63 39.04 27.08
CA VAL A 636 11.86 39.90 25.91
C VAL A 636 10.86 41.04 25.99
N SER A 637 11.35 42.23 26.31
CA SER A 637 10.51 43.42 26.52
C SER A 637 11.27 44.68 26.13
N GLY A 638 10.52 45.75 25.85
CA GLY A 638 11.05 47.09 25.71
C GLY A 638 10.17 48.12 26.44
N ASP A 639 10.53 49.39 26.34
CA ASP A 639 9.77 50.51 26.92
C ASP A 639 8.36 50.62 26.32
N ASN A 640 8.19 50.13 25.10
CA ASN A 640 6.94 50.07 24.36
C ASN A 640 6.92 48.87 23.39
N ARG A 641 5.86 48.77 22.59
CA ARG A 641 5.66 47.68 21.61
C ARG A 641 6.68 47.68 20.46
N TYR A 642 7.14 48.86 20.06
CA TYR A 642 8.11 49.04 18.97
C TYR A 642 9.49 48.55 19.42
N ASP A 643 9.88 48.93 20.63
CA ASP A 643 11.10 48.45 21.29
C ASP A 643 11.03 46.93 21.54
N THR A 644 9.89 46.41 22.01
CA THR A 644 9.73 44.95 22.17
C THR A 644 9.88 44.21 20.84
N ALA A 645 9.29 44.71 19.75
CA ALA A 645 9.45 44.13 18.42
C ALA A 645 10.90 44.18 17.92
N ALA A 646 11.61 45.28 18.16
CA ALA A 646 13.03 45.41 17.85
C ALA A 646 13.90 44.41 18.65
N ASN A 647 13.60 44.22 19.93
CA ASN A 647 14.30 43.24 20.78
C ASN A 647 14.02 41.79 20.34
N ILE A 648 12.81 41.48 19.89
CA ILE A 648 12.50 40.19 19.26
C ILE A 648 13.30 40.02 17.97
N ALA A 649 13.37 41.04 17.12
CA ALA A 649 14.14 41.00 15.88
C ALA A 649 15.64 40.75 16.11
N ALA A 650 16.22 41.35 17.17
CA ALA A 650 17.60 41.10 17.56
C ALA A 650 17.85 39.62 17.90
N LEU A 651 16.92 38.97 18.62
CA LEU A 651 17.02 37.55 18.97
C LEU A 651 16.85 36.60 17.79
N LEU A 652 16.20 37.04 16.70
CA LEU A 652 16.10 36.27 15.47
C LEU A 652 17.44 36.17 14.74
N GLY A 653 18.37 37.10 14.97
CA GLY A 653 19.71 37.08 14.38
C GLY A 653 20.19 38.43 13.86
N GLY A 654 19.41 39.50 14.02
CA GLY A 654 19.86 40.90 13.87
C GLY A 654 20.27 41.36 12.46
N SER A 655 20.29 40.51 11.43
CA SER A 655 20.55 40.92 10.03
C SER A 655 19.86 40.00 9.00
N PRO A 656 18.53 39.86 9.05
CA PRO A 656 17.80 39.14 8.01
C PRO A 656 17.84 39.93 6.70
N ASP A 657 17.84 39.23 5.56
CA ASP A 657 17.79 39.88 4.24
C ASP A 657 16.53 40.73 4.06
N LYS A 658 15.43 40.36 4.75
CA LYS A 658 14.16 41.11 4.76
C LYS A 658 13.56 41.27 6.14
N ALA A 659 12.74 42.30 6.33
CA ALA A 659 11.82 42.41 7.46
C ALA A 659 10.39 42.73 7.00
N ILE A 660 9.44 42.33 7.83
CA ILE A 660 8.05 42.73 7.67
C ILE A 660 7.82 44.00 8.48
N VAL A 661 7.21 45.01 7.86
CA VAL A 661 6.84 46.28 8.51
C VAL A 661 5.31 46.39 8.52
N ALA A 662 4.74 46.53 9.71
CA ALA A 662 3.30 46.62 9.90
C ALA A 662 2.91 47.66 10.97
N ASN A 663 1.67 48.11 10.97
CA ASN A 663 1.21 49.10 11.95
C ASN A 663 1.10 48.51 13.37
N GLY A 664 1.69 49.19 14.36
CA GLY A 664 1.70 48.78 15.77
C GLY A 664 0.47 49.19 16.59
N ARG A 665 -0.46 49.97 16.02
CA ARG A 665 -1.71 50.43 16.67
C ARG A 665 -2.94 49.68 16.21
N ASN A 666 -2.99 49.32 14.92
CA ASN A 666 -4.04 48.52 14.30
C ASN A 666 -3.39 47.28 13.70
N PHE A 667 -3.47 46.16 14.41
CA PHE A 667 -2.60 45.00 14.23
C PHE A 667 -3.18 43.75 13.54
N PRO A 668 -4.34 43.75 12.83
CA PRO A 668 -4.71 42.56 12.05
C PRO A 668 -3.65 42.21 11.00
N ASP A 669 -3.04 43.23 10.38
CA ASP A 669 -2.07 43.09 9.30
C ASP A 669 -0.77 42.41 9.78
N ALA A 670 -0.32 42.72 11.00
CA ALA A 670 0.85 42.08 11.62
C ALA A 670 0.59 40.60 11.98
N LEU A 671 -0.65 40.22 12.26
CA LEU A 671 -1.01 38.86 12.66
C LEU A 671 -1.21 37.93 11.45
N THR A 672 -1.75 38.45 10.35
CA THR A 672 -2.01 37.66 9.14
C THR A 672 -0.73 37.31 8.40
N ILE A 673 0.27 38.18 8.43
CA ILE A 673 1.61 37.91 7.87
C ILE A 673 2.48 37.04 8.79
N ALA A 674 2.13 36.91 10.07
CA ALA A 674 2.96 36.25 11.07
C ALA A 674 3.36 34.81 10.70
N PRO A 675 2.48 33.95 10.12
CA PRO A 675 2.88 32.62 9.69
C PRO A 675 3.96 32.62 8.60
N TYR A 676 3.82 33.51 7.60
CA TYR A 676 4.81 33.68 6.54
C TYR A 676 6.14 34.21 7.10
N ALA A 677 6.07 35.27 7.91
CA ALA A 677 7.25 35.87 8.54
C ALA A 677 8.02 34.83 9.37
N ALA A 678 7.30 33.99 10.12
CA ALA A 678 7.87 32.93 10.93
C ALA A 678 8.61 31.89 10.09
N ARG A 679 7.97 31.36 9.03
CA ARG A 679 8.58 30.38 8.13
C ARG A 679 9.82 30.91 7.43
N MET A 680 9.80 32.18 7.03
CA MET A 680 10.92 32.82 6.35
C MET A 680 12.02 33.30 7.31
N GLY A 681 11.77 33.24 8.63
CA GLY A 681 12.68 33.79 9.64
C GLY A 681 12.79 35.32 9.61
N TYR A 682 11.80 36.01 9.04
CA TYR A 682 11.78 37.46 8.95
C TYR A 682 11.20 38.07 10.24
N PRO A 683 11.84 39.10 10.82
CA PRO A 683 11.29 39.82 11.95
C PRO A 683 10.09 40.65 11.50
N ILE A 684 9.13 40.80 12.41
CA ILE A 684 8.03 41.74 12.27
C ILE A 684 8.39 42.98 13.08
N LEU A 685 8.58 44.09 12.41
CA LEU A 685 8.83 45.40 12.98
C LEU A 685 7.58 46.26 12.88
N LEU A 686 7.33 47.07 13.90
CA LEU A 686 6.10 47.84 14.02
C LEU A 686 6.34 49.33 13.73
N THR A 687 5.42 50.00 13.07
CA THR A 687 5.45 51.47 12.85
C THR A 687 4.17 52.14 13.35
N GLU A 688 4.17 53.47 13.38
CA GLU A 688 2.93 54.24 13.35
C GLU A 688 2.47 54.39 11.88
N ALA A 689 1.33 55.05 11.66
CA ALA A 689 0.81 55.23 10.29
C ALA A 689 1.66 56.20 9.46
N ASP A 690 2.21 57.22 10.11
CA ASP A 690 2.92 58.34 9.51
C ASP A 690 4.32 58.58 10.11
N ASP A 691 4.79 57.69 10.98
CA ASP A 691 6.09 57.79 11.64
C ASP A 691 6.75 56.42 11.83
N ILE A 692 8.08 56.36 11.70
CA ILE A 692 8.90 55.19 12.09
C ILE A 692 9.47 55.50 13.47
N PRO A 693 9.01 54.81 14.53
CA PRO A 693 9.59 54.95 15.85
C PRO A 693 11.10 54.71 15.84
N THR A 694 11.83 55.40 16.72
CA THR A 694 13.30 55.37 16.72
C THR A 694 13.84 53.95 16.87
N GLU A 695 13.15 53.13 17.66
CA GLU A 695 13.47 51.73 17.93
C GLU A 695 13.34 50.87 16.67
N THR A 696 12.25 51.07 15.92
CA THR A 696 12.02 50.43 14.63
C THR A 696 13.06 50.87 13.60
N ASN A 697 13.36 52.16 13.52
CA ASN A 697 14.37 52.69 12.62
C ASN A 697 15.76 52.10 12.91
N ASN A 698 16.12 51.96 14.19
CA ASN A 698 17.39 51.34 14.59
C ASN A 698 17.45 49.86 14.19
N ALA A 699 16.35 49.11 14.35
CA ALA A 699 16.29 47.72 13.92
C ALA A 699 16.41 47.58 12.39
N LEU A 700 15.87 48.53 11.61
CA LEU A 700 15.92 48.54 10.15
C LEU A 700 17.32 48.79 9.57
N ILE A 701 18.26 49.41 10.32
CA ILE A 701 19.61 49.72 9.81
C ILE A 701 20.35 48.46 9.33
N SER A 702 20.12 47.31 9.96
CA SER A 702 20.76 46.04 9.61
C SER A 702 19.95 45.19 8.62
N ILE A 703 18.82 45.70 8.12
CA ILE A 703 17.92 45.01 7.20
C ILE A 703 18.11 45.58 5.79
N ARG A 704 18.21 44.70 4.79
CA ARG A 704 18.46 45.12 3.39
C ARG A 704 17.21 45.54 2.64
N ASP A 705 16.07 44.99 3.02
CA ASP A 705 14.81 45.13 2.29
C ASP A 705 13.62 44.97 3.26
N ALA A 706 12.52 45.67 2.98
CA ALA A 706 11.32 45.68 3.80
C ALA A 706 10.10 45.30 2.96
N ILE A 707 9.21 44.50 3.54
CA ILE A 707 7.88 44.22 3.01
C ILE A 707 6.88 44.94 3.91
N VAL A 708 6.08 45.84 3.34
CA VAL A 708 5.02 46.52 4.08
C VAL A 708 3.71 45.75 3.99
N VAL A 709 3.02 45.65 5.11
CA VAL A 709 1.72 44.95 5.20
C VAL A 709 0.65 45.92 5.70
N GLY A 710 -0.46 45.96 4.97
CA GLY A 710 -1.57 46.88 5.19
C GLY A 710 -1.57 48.04 4.19
N GLY A 711 -2.75 48.66 4.01
CA GLY A 711 -2.94 49.78 3.08
C GLY A 711 -2.27 51.08 3.53
N GLU A 712 -2.40 52.14 2.74
CA GLU A 712 -1.79 53.45 3.02
C GLU A 712 -2.28 54.10 4.32
N GLN A 713 -3.42 53.66 4.88
CA GLN A 713 -3.84 54.11 6.22
C GLN A 713 -3.11 53.42 7.37
N ALA A 714 -2.56 52.23 7.13
CA ALA A 714 -1.77 51.48 8.11
C ALA A 714 -0.30 51.90 8.08
N VAL A 715 0.26 52.07 6.89
CA VAL A 715 1.61 52.59 6.65
C VAL A 715 1.50 53.53 5.45
N ASN A 716 1.62 54.83 5.65
CA ASN A 716 1.39 55.80 4.59
C ASN A 716 2.44 55.69 3.47
N LYS A 717 2.11 56.25 2.30
CA LYS A 717 2.96 56.16 1.12
C LYS A 717 4.34 56.81 1.31
N ASP A 718 4.40 57.95 1.98
CA ASP A 718 5.67 58.64 2.21
C ASP A 718 6.62 57.80 3.08
N LEU A 719 6.07 57.05 4.05
CA LEU A 719 6.81 56.14 4.91
C LEU A 719 7.29 54.91 4.15
N ASP A 720 6.44 54.36 3.28
CA ASP A 720 6.78 53.25 2.38
C ASP A 720 7.95 53.59 1.47
N ASP A 721 7.88 54.76 0.85
CA ASP A 721 8.92 55.27 -0.05
C ASP A 721 10.23 55.52 0.73
N LEU A 722 10.15 55.93 2.01
CA LEU A 722 11.31 56.10 2.90
C LEU A 722 11.95 54.77 3.33
N LEU A 723 11.14 53.73 3.53
CA LEU A 723 11.60 52.38 3.89
C LEU A 723 12.28 51.67 2.71
N GLY A 724 12.05 52.12 1.47
CA GLY A 724 12.62 51.50 0.27
C GLY A 724 12.10 50.09 0.03
N THR A 725 10.82 49.86 0.31
CA THR A 725 10.19 48.53 0.32
C THR A 725 10.22 47.82 -1.04
N SER A 726 10.50 46.52 -1.06
CA SER A 726 10.39 45.71 -2.28
C SER A 726 8.95 45.35 -2.66
N ALA A 727 8.04 45.29 -1.68
CA ALA A 727 6.66 44.90 -1.90
C ALA A 727 5.75 45.44 -0.79
N ARG A 728 4.48 45.68 -1.17
CA ARG A 728 3.40 45.97 -0.25
C ARG A 728 2.26 44.98 -0.49
N TYR A 729 1.73 44.40 0.57
CA TYR A 729 0.56 43.53 0.54
C TYR A 729 -0.58 44.16 1.33
N ALA A 730 -1.67 44.50 0.65
CA ALA A 730 -2.76 45.26 1.23
C ALA A 730 -4.08 45.02 0.49
N GLY A 731 -5.16 44.80 1.24
CA GLY A 731 -6.52 44.86 0.71
C GLY A 731 -7.26 46.11 1.17
N GLU A 732 -8.51 46.28 0.72
CA GLU A 732 -9.37 47.41 1.13
C GLU A 732 -9.64 47.45 2.64
N ASN A 733 -9.51 46.29 3.30
CA ASN A 733 -9.66 46.13 4.73
C ASN A 733 -8.81 44.93 5.22
N ARG A 734 -8.85 44.65 6.52
CA ARG A 734 -8.07 43.55 7.15
C ARG A 734 -8.31 42.15 6.57
N PHE A 735 -9.52 41.89 6.06
CA PHE A 735 -9.88 40.61 5.46
C PHE A 735 -9.27 40.50 4.07
N GLY A 736 -9.31 41.61 3.30
CA GLY A 736 -8.60 41.74 2.03
C GLY A 736 -7.08 41.64 2.17
N THR A 737 -6.47 42.27 3.19
CA THR A 737 -5.03 42.11 3.43
C THR A 737 -4.67 40.66 3.77
N ALA A 738 -5.49 39.98 4.58
CA ALA A 738 -5.29 38.55 4.86
C ALA A 738 -5.40 37.69 3.60
N ALA A 739 -6.39 37.98 2.75
CA ALA A 739 -6.59 37.35 1.45
C ALA A 739 -5.37 37.51 0.54
N GLU A 740 -4.90 38.74 0.35
CA GLU A 740 -3.72 39.04 -0.50
C GLU A 740 -2.45 38.31 -0.02
N ILE A 741 -2.24 38.27 1.31
CA ILE A 741 -1.09 37.54 1.87
C ILE A 741 -1.24 36.03 1.62
N ALA A 742 -2.46 35.50 1.79
CA ALA A 742 -2.72 34.08 1.55
C ALA A 742 -2.52 33.71 0.08
N THR A 743 -2.97 34.52 -0.86
CA THR A 743 -2.83 34.24 -2.30
C THR A 743 -1.40 34.45 -2.80
N GLU A 744 -0.76 35.57 -2.46
CA GLU A 744 0.52 35.96 -3.07
C GLU A 744 1.76 35.44 -2.34
N LEU A 745 1.70 35.29 -1.01
CA LEU A 745 2.87 34.96 -0.19
C LEU A 745 2.84 33.56 0.42
N ASN A 746 1.64 33.01 0.62
CA ASN A 746 1.47 31.78 1.39
C ASN A 746 0.30 30.95 0.87
N SER A 747 0.24 30.73 -0.44
CA SER A 747 -0.81 29.91 -1.06
C SER A 747 -0.69 28.48 -0.57
N SER A 748 -1.77 28.00 0.05
CA SER A 748 -1.85 26.69 0.68
C SER A 748 -3.30 26.25 0.75
N ALA A 749 -3.57 25.03 0.31
CA ALA A 749 -4.90 24.44 0.41
C ALA A 749 -5.35 24.21 1.86
N ARG A 750 -4.40 24.19 2.80
CA ARG A 750 -4.67 24.24 4.24
C ARG A 750 -4.66 25.68 4.73
N VAL A 751 -5.78 26.09 5.31
CA VAL A 751 -6.00 27.46 5.78
C VAL A 751 -6.48 27.47 7.22
N TYR A 752 -5.79 28.24 8.06
CA TYR A 752 -6.27 28.55 9.40
C TYR A 752 -7.24 29.73 9.33
N ILE A 753 -8.42 29.55 9.91
CA ILE A 753 -9.46 30.57 9.98
C ILE A 753 -9.54 31.11 11.40
N SER A 754 -9.34 32.40 11.57
CA SER A 754 -9.53 33.07 12.86
C SER A 754 -10.39 34.32 12.72
N THR A 755 -10.98 34.77 13.82
CA THR A 755 -11.70 36.04 13.83
C THR A 755 -10.76 37.22 13.64
N GLY A 756 -11.13 38.15 12.76
CA GLY A 756 -10.44 39.41 12.55
C GLY A 756 -10.84 40.52 13.53
N MET A 757 -11.61 40.18 14.57
CA MET A 757 -12.17 41.15 15.53
C MET A 757 -11.45 41.17 16.88
N ASN A 758 -11.04 40.00 17.39
CA ASN A 758 -10.28 39.83 18.63
C ASN A 758 -9.28 38.68 18.43
N PHE A 759 -7.98 38.93 18.62
CA PHE A 759 -6.96 38.14 17.92
C PHE A 759 -6.15 37.19 18.80
N ALA A 760 -6.65 36.90 20.01
CA ALA A 760 -5.96 35.99 20.92
C ALA A 760 -5.71 34.62 20.25
N ASP A 761 -6.73 34.07 19.57
CA ASP A 761 -6.65 32.76 18.93
C ASP A 761 -5.72 32.79 17.69
N ALA A 762 -5.77 33.85 16.88
CA ALA A 762 -4.87 34.08 15.75
C ALA A 762 -3.40 34.19 16.19
N LEU A 763 -3.13 34.87 17.31
CA LEU A 763 -1.78 35.03 17.83
C LEU A 763 -1.16 33.67 18.18
N SER A 764 -1.85 32.85 18.99
CA SER A 764 -1.37 31.50 19.31
C SER A 764 -1.32 30.59 18.09
N GLY A 765 -2.33 30.68 17.21
CA GLY A 765 -2.44 29.83 16.02
C GLY A 765 -1.51 30.20 14.88
N SER A 766 -0.93 31.41 14.88
CA SER A 766 -0.01 31.84 13.81
C SER A 766 1.24 30.97 13.72
N VAL A 767 1.75 30.49 14.86
CA VAL A 767 2.91 29.58 14.91
C VAL A 767 2.52 28.19 14.44
N LEU A 768 1.32 27.74 14.79
CA LEU A 768 0.79 26.46 14.30
C LEU A 768 0.59 26.49 12.78
N ALA A 769 0.02 27.57 12.25
CA ALA A 769 -0.11 27.80 10.80
C ALA A 769 1.27 27.80 10.11
N ALA A 770 2.28 28.46 10.70
CA ALA A 770 3.66 28.40 10.20
C ALA A 770 4.21 26.98 10.19
N LYS A 771 4.01 26.21 11.27
CA LYS A 771 4.47 24.82 11.43
C LYS A 771 3.81 23.88 10.43
N LYS A 772 2.55 24.12 10.09
CA LYS A 772 1.78 23.32 9.12
C LYS A 772 1.82 23.85 7.69
N ASN A 773 2.70 24.82 7.38
CA ASN A 773 2.82 25.43 6.06
C ASN A 773 1.48 25.94 5.50
N ALA A 774 0.72 26.64 6.33
CA ALA A 774 -0.66 27.01 6.08
C ALA A 774 -0.85 28.53 6.04
N ALA A 775 -1.82 28.98 5.24
CA ALA A 775 -2.26 30.37 5.22
C ALA A 775 -3.09 30.70 6.47
N MET A 776 -3.24 31.99 6.77
CA MET A 776 -4.17 32.50 7.78
C MET A 776 -5.16 33.45 7.12
N LEU A 777 -6.42 33.06 7.06
CA LEU A 777 -7.50 33.93 6.61
C LEU A 777 -8.34 34.40 7.81
N LEU A 778 -8.86 35.62 7.70
CA LEU A 778 -9.66 36.24 8.75
C LEU A 778 -11.14 36.24 8.40
N VAL A 779 -12.00 36.08 9.40
CA VAL A 779 -13.47 36.19 9.25
C VAL A 779 -14.06 37.12 10.30
N LYS A 780 -15.32 37.53 10.11
CA LYS A 780 -16.11 38.12 11.19
C LYS A 780 -16.86 36.99 11.93
N PRO A 781 -17.24 37.16 13.21
CA PRO A 781 -17.93 36.12 13.96
C PRO A 781 -19.15 35.51 13.27
N THR A 782 -19.90 36.29 12.50
CA THR A 782 -21.13 35.83 11.85
C THR A 782 -21.12 35.99 10.32
N ILE A 783 -20.00 36.47 9.74
CA ILE A 783 -19.91 36.79 8.32
C ILE A 783 -18.59 36.24 7.78
N LEU A 784 -18.68 35.40 6.75
CA LEU A 784 -17.57 35.09 5.84
C LEU A 784 -17.41 36.29 4.89
N PRO A 785 -16.34 37.09 4.98
CA PRO A 785 -16.09 38.19 4.06
C PRO A 785 -15.93 37.70 2.62
N GLU A 786 -16.30 38.53 1.65
CA GLU A 786 -16.23 38.18 0.23
C GLU A 786 -14.78 37.97 -0.21
N GLU A 787 -13.86 38.80 0.29
CA GLU A 787 -12.43 38.72 0.03
C GLU A 787 -11.84 37.40 0.56
N THR A 788 -12.32 36.96 1.73
CA THR A 788 -11.90 35.69 2.33
C THR A 788 -12.42 34.50 1.54
N ALA A 789 -13.68 34.52 1.11
CA ALA A 789 -14.24 33.47 0.27
C ALA A 789 -13.55 33.41 -1.09
N ALA A 790 -13.29 34.57 -1.71
CA ALA A 790 -12.59 34.68 -2.97
C ALA A 790 -11.16 34.14 -2.86
N ALA A 791 -10.40 34.54 -1.83
CA ALA A 791 -9.06 34.03 -1.60
C ALA A 791 -9.03 32.52 -1.31
N ALA A 792 -9.94 32.02 -0.48
CA ALA A 792 -10.06 30.59 -0.23
C ALA A 792 -10.30 29.81 -1.53
N LYS A 793 -11.14 30.33 -2.42
CA LYS A 793 -11.36 29.74 -3.74
C LYS A 793 -10.14 29.85 -4.66
N GLU A 794 -9.45 30.99 -4.65
CA GLU A 794 -8.29 31.25 -5.50
C GLU A 794 -7.08 30.38 -5.14
N ILE A 795 -6.88 30.11 -3.85
CA ILE A 795 -5.82 29.20 -3.36
C ILE A 795 -6.29 27.74 -3.27
N GLU A 796 -7.46 27.44 -3.81
CA GLU A 796 -8.07 26.10 -3.83
C GLU A 796 -8.08 25.45 -2.44
N ALA A 797 -8.46 26.25 -1.44
CA ALA A 797 -8.51 25.83 -0.04
C ALA A 797 -9.62 24.82 0.21
N TYR A 798 -9.24 23.64 0.72
CA TYR A 798 -10.16 22.57 1.09
C TYR A 798 -10.00 22.08 2.53
N ASP A 799 -8.87 22.37 3.20
CA ASP A 799 -8.63 22.02 4.60
C ASP A 799 -8.67 23.28 5.48
N PHE A 800 -9.78 23.48 6.19
CA PHE A 800 -9.99 24.68 7.00
C PHE A 800 -9.87 24.37 8.50
N ARG A 801 -8.91 25.00 9.17
CA ARG A 801 -8.71 24.90 10.62
C ARG A 801 -9.21 26.14 11.34
N VAL A 802 -10.40 26.04 11.93
CA VAL A 802 -11.05 27.15 12.63
C VAL A 802 -10.46 27.29 14.03
N LEU A 803 -9.88 28.45 14.30
CA LEU A 803 -9.31 28.82 15.59
C LEU A 803 -10.29 29.65 16.41
N GLY A 804 -10.58 29.19 17.61
CA GLY A 804 -11.47 29.86 18.55
C GLY A 804 -12.90 29.29 18.54
N GLY A 805 -13.60 29.59 19.64
CA GLY A 805 -14.96 29.09 19.86
C GLY A 805 -16.01 29.78 18.99
N GLU A 806 -17.27 29.41 19.21
CA GLU A 806 -18.43 29.88 18.45
C GLU A 806 -18.59 31.41 18.43
N GLN A 807 -18.15 32.10 19.49
CA GLN A 807 -18.19 33.56 19.54
C GLN A 807 -17.12 34.24 18.69
N ALA A 808 -16.01 33.55 18.42
CA ALA A 808 -14.94 34.05 17.55
C ALA A 808 -15.30 33.80 16.08
N VAL A 809 -15.66 32.56 15.76
CA VAL A 809 -16.08 32.13 14.42
C VAL A 809 -17.35 31.29 14.58
N GLY A 810 -18.52 31.81 14.18
CA GLY A 810 -19.79 31.13 14.35
C GLY A 810 -19.99 29.99 13.35
N SER A 811 -20.85 29.03 13.71
CA SER A 811 -21.15 27.85 12.89
C SER A 811 -21.65 28.21 11.50
N ASP A 812 -22.40 29.30 11.35
CA ASP A 812 -22.83 29.78 10.03
C ASP A 812 -21.65 30.13 9.11
N VAL A 813 -20.53 30.59 9.67
CA VAL A 813 -19.30 30.87 8.92
C VAL A 813 -18.61 29.56 8.58
N VAL A 814 -18.53 28.62 9.53
CA VAL A 814 -18.00 27.27 9.32
C VAL A 814 -18.75 26.53 8.21
N THR A 815 -20.08 26.57 8.22
CA THR A 815 -20.90 25.98 7.15
C THR A 815 -20.66 26.66 5.79
N LYS A 816 -20.40 27.97 5.76
CA LYS A 816 -20.04 28.65 4.51
C LYS A 816 -18.66 28.28 4.00
N LEU A 817 -17.70 28.05 4.90
CA LEU A 817 -16.36 27.55 4.59
C LEU A 817 -16.41 26.11 4.08
N GLN A 818 -17.28 25.26 4.64
CA GLN A 818 -17.55 23.93 4.09
C GLN A 818 -18.05 24.02 2.64
N ASN A 819 -18.87 25.02 2.32
CA ASN A 819 -19.30 25.28 0.94
C ASN A 819 -18.24 25.99 0.07
N GLN A 820 -17.07 26.32 0.61
CA GLN A 820 -15.92 26.80 -0.17
C GLN A 820 -14.97 25.66 -0.58
N LYS A 821 -15.11 24.47 0.02
CA LYS A 821 -14.35 23.28 -0.38
C LYS A 821 -14.60 22.92 -1.85
#